data_AF-A0A4R2RXU3-F1
#
_entry.id   AF-A0A4R2RXU3-F1
#
_cell.length_a   1.000
_cell.length_b   1.000
_cell.length_c   1.000
_cell.angle_alpha   90.00
_cell.angle_beta   90.00
_cell.angle_gamma   90.00
#
_symmetry.space_group_name_H-M   'P 1'
#
loop_
_entity.id
_entity.type
_entity.pdbx_description
1 polymer ?
#
loop_
_entity_poly.entity_id
_entity_poly.type
_entity_poly.pdbx_seq_one_letter_code
_entity_poly.pdbx_strand_id
1 'polypeptide(L)'
;MRSTNKGIYLLLVMTLITITLIPVILPMESYATGKLDGSYRILSYNVHAKEPILEETLDDDTEYPMDAKDRGAMIGNHILKGDYDIIVLSEVFDESDLPDADFQEGLLSTLKDKYPYRIEELGDMETAFDPLNPDVVREDSGLMLLTKFKPLENDNLKSSGSFSCVKDIDHVGFTEGCSKGWSPYPLTPTEDALAQKGVGWVRLENPNSLNPINVFFTHTQAHQSGREIRAYQFLQIKKFMNEVKKGSSPNRPEDMVLAGDLNVIADTDEYRDMMNVFSDVGLEDTWELGSKKDPGYSWSALNDQHPGSSNERLDYILANIQGSCYQHAALRRDFDSKEGLDLSDHYGVELTIAPHYAYCSPAAALTNPGEDISRMRINKQGNYQWVHFTNPGTYTFTVASETDNTTPFEIIAYRDEDLSTPLKPWKGDSLIDKGVQLSKDTVSFAPSGPFYLRIRPVNADQTHNKTWTGDINLKVHKHTGVSWDDAIALHPFKETNASMAADTGINPIQKKTYFELRTEQLLSLKKQDFSFTLTQKGVNSSGEYTKPASGTSKEKFGYQLKASIDGPDLFKVDETQVGALWSLPYLTNTAISAKSDEYRLIVTRPQPTSNTQAHFSMRYTTNLRNLDIMTLRCKDQEDSNILDAEDDDPYLKLNIDGELTRTLWYGDTDENQSHHGPKRILGGSLNTHKIPFTSVESTLYEEDGDGTPDYGDPDAGDTDENLGSLRIESSPHDPNSDALSYKTTDFDRDPDALYRMGYRVYLPGAEYSGE
;
A
#
# COMPACT_ATOMS: atom_id res chain seq x y z
N MET A 1 57.04 -66.88 19.93
CA MET A 1 56.62 -68.15 19.27
C MET A 1 55.11 -68.26 19.46
N ARG A 2 54.31 -68.65 18.45
CA ARG A 2 53.75 -70.00 18.25
C ARG A 2 53.46 -70.76 19.57
N SER A 3 52.29 -71.38 19.83
CA SER A 3 50.93 -71.37 19.26
C SER A 3 50.01 -72.18 20.23
N THR A 4 48.75 -72.60 20.03
CA THR A 4 47.84 -72.74 18.87
C THR A 4 46.38 -72.94 19.36
N ASN A 5 45.37 -72.57 18.54
CA ASN A 5 43.99 -73.13 18.45
C ASN A 5 43.15 -73.42 19.73
N LYS A 6 41.95 -72.80 19.81
CA LYS A 6 40.64 -73.46 19.57
C LYS A 6 39.48 -72.45 19.77
N GLY A 7 38.50 -72.43 18.87
CA GLY A 7 37.37 -71.48 18.96
C GLY A 7 36.29 -71.65 17.89
N ILE A 8 35.43 -72.66 18.08
CA ILE A 8 34.05 -72.78 17.56
C ILE A 8 33.84 -72.88 16.03
N TYR A 9 33.18 -73.97 15.61
CA TYR A 9 32.51 -74.10 14.31
C TYR A 9 31.18 -73.35 14.35
N LEU A 10 30.77 -72.69 13.25
CA LEU A 10 29.52 -72.96 12.50
C LEU A 10 29.19 -71.80 11.52
N LEU A 11 29.83 -71.79 10.34
CA LEU A 11 29.31 -71.07 9.17
C LEU A 11 29.96 -71.67 7.91
N LEU A 12 29.19 -72.38 7.07
CA LEU A 12 29.76 -73.05 5.89
C LEU A 12 28.79 -73.08 4.70
N VAL A 13 28.94 -72.06 3.86
CA VAL A 13 28.72 -72.04 2.41
C VAL A 13 27.42 -72.66 1.87
N MET A 14 26.45 -71.79 1.59
CA MET A 14 25.65 -71.88 0.36
C MET A 14 26.17 -70.80 -0.59
N THR A 15 26.76 -71.21 -1.72
CA THR A 15 27.32 -70.29 -2.72
C THR A 15 26.21 -69.68 -3.56
N LEU A 16 25.62 -68.57 -3.10
CA LEU A 16 24.66 -67.81 -3.90
C LEU A 16 25.41 -66.88 -4.87
N ILE A 17 25.02 -66.91 -6.15
CA ILE A 17 25.58 -66.03 -7.17
C ILE A 17 25.00 -64.63 -6.97
N THR A 18 25.79 -63.72 -6.39
CA THR A 18 25.42 -62.31 -6.28
C THR A 18 25.48 -61.67 -7.67
N ILE A 19 24.38 -61.79 -8.43
CA ILE A 19 24.16 -60.92 -9.59
C ILE A 19 23.99 -59.51 -9.03
N THR A 20 25.04 -58.70 -9.15
CA THR A 20 24.99 -57.28 -8.82
C THR A 20 24.09 -56.61 -9.87
N LEU A 21 22.79 -56.55 -9.57
CA LEU A 21 21.88 -55.59 -10.15
C LEU A 21 22.36 -54.20 -9.72
N ILE A 22 23.38 -53.70 -10.42
CA ILE A 22 23.58 -52.27 -10.58
C ILE A 22 22.26 -51.80 -11.20
N PRO A 23 21.46 -50.95 -10.51
CA PRO A 23 20.38 -50.28 -11.19
C PRO A 23 21.05 -49.46 -12.28
N VAL A 24 20.82 -49.81 -13.55
CA VAL A 24 21.12 -48.91 -14.65
C VAL A 24 20.11 -47.79 -14.50
N ILE A 25 20.50 -46.79 -13.70
CA ILE A 25 19.91 -45.46 -13.73
C ILE A 25 20.27 -44.94 -15.12
N LEU A 26 19.42 -45.30 -16.09
CA LEU A 26 19.32 -44.58 -17.33
C LEU A 26 19.17 -43.12 -16.92
N PRO A 27 20.05 -42.20 -17.35
CA PRO A 27 19.81 -40.80 -17.11
C PRO A 27 18.43 -40.50 -17.71
N MET A 28 17.49 -40.03 -16.88
CA MET A 28 16.24 -39.51 -17.42
C MET A 28 16.66 -38.41 -18.40
N GLU A 29 16.36 -38.63 -19.69
CA GLU A 29 16.65 -37.65 -20.72
C GLU A 29 16.03 -36.33 -20.26
N SER A 30 16.86 -35.30 -20.12
CA SER A 30 16.44 -34.03 -19.55
C SER A 30 15.43 -33.42 -20.49
N TYR A 31 14.14 -33.58 -20.17
CA TYR A 31 13.03 -32.86 -20.81
C TYR A 31 13.43 -31.40 -20.92
N ALA A 32 13.26 -30.86 -22.13
CA ALA A 32 14.05 -29.75 -22.67
C ALA A 32 14.42 -28.69 -21.63
N THR A 33 15.71 -28.34 -21.57
CA THR A 33 16.24 -27.22 -20.78
C THR A 33 15.86 -25.87 -21.40
N GLY A 34 14.55 -25.66 -21.60
CA GLY A 34 13.97 -24.33 -21.70
C GLY A 34 14.36 -23.53 -20.46
N LYS A 35 14.59 -22.23 -20.66
CA LYS A 35 15.22 -21.38 -19.66
C LYS A 35 14.20 -20.89 -18.62
N LEU A 36 13.74 -21.82 -17.77
CA LEU A 36 12.75 -21.63 -16.72
C LEU A 36 13.36 -20.91 -15.50
N ASP A 37 13.53 -19.61 -15.67
CA ASP A 37 14.26 -18.74 -14.75
C ASP A 37 13.67 -17.31 -14.84
N GLY A 38 12.81 -16.95 -13.87
CA GLY A 38 12.19 -15.63 -13.80
C GLY A 38 11.21 -15.47 -12.61
N SER A 39 10.64 -14.28 -12.49
CA SER A 39 9.49 -13.99 -11.64
C SER A 39 8.42 -13.24 -12.43
N TYR A 40 7.17 -13.41 -12.02
CA TYR A 40 6.03 -12.78 -12.67
C TYR A 40 5.06 -12.16 -11.66
N ARG A 41 4.24 -11.22 -12.14
CA ARG A 41 3.26 -10.50 -11.32
C ARG A 41 1.84 -10.73 -11.85
N ILE A 42 0.90 -10.93 -10.94
CA ILE A 42 -0.54 -10.92 -11.19
C ILE A 42 -1.11 -9.64 -10.58
N LEU A 43 -2.04 -8.99 -11.27
CA LEU A 43 -2.95 -7.99 -10.71
C LEU A 43 -4.38 -8.55 -10.71
N SER A 44 -5.12 -8.30 -9.63
CA SER A 44 -6.57 -8.43 -9.53
C SER A 44 -7.12 -7.06 -9.16
N TYR A 45 -8.12 -6.53 -9.87
CA TYR A 45 -8.61 -5.17 -9.61
C TYR A 45 -10.06 -4.99 -10.05
N ASN A 46 -10.98 -4.77 -9.10
CA ASN A 46 -12.29 -4.18 -9.41
C ASN A 46 -12.09 -2.71 -9.83
N VAL A 47 -12.55 -2.33 -11.04
CA VAL A 47 -12.29 -1.00 -11.65
C VAL A 47 -13.52 -0.08 -11.67
N HIS A 48 -14.68 -0.56 -11.26
CA HIS A 48 -15.91 0.24 -11.14
C HIS A 48 -16.23 1.03 -12.43
N ALA A 49 -16.13 0.40 -13.60
CA ALA A 49 -16.55 0.97 -14.88
C ALA A 49 -17.98 0.49 -15.19
N LYS A 50 -18.96 1.25 -14.73
CA LYS A 50 -20.40 1.03 -14.93
C LYS A 50 -20.91 1.92 -16.05
N GLU A 51 -22.00 1.52 -16.72
CA GLU A 51 -22.65 2.41 -17.69
C GLU A 51 -23.30 3.64 -17.01
N PRO A 52 -23.05 4.87 -17.50
CA PRO A 52 -23.69 6.08 -16.97
C PRO A 52 -25.23 6.08 -17.08
N ILE A 53 -25.80 5.30 -18.00
CA ILE A 53 -27.24 5.25 -18.27
C ILE A 53 -28.02 4.66 -17.07
N LEU A 54 -27.39 3.80 -16.26
CA LEU A 54 -27.99 3.29 -15.03
C LEU A 54 -27.92 4.32 -13.88
N GLU A 55 -26.87 5.15 -13.86
CA GLU A 55 -26.63 6.13 -12.80
C GLU A 55 -27.67 7.27 -12.82
N GLU A 56 -28.18 7.71 -13.97
CA GLU A 56 -29.33 8.65 -14.05
C GLU A 56 -30.61 8.15 -13.34
N THR A 57 -30.71 6.85 -13.01
CA THR A 57 -31.90 6.25 -12.37
C THR A 57 -31.73 5.88 -10.90
N LEU A 58 -30.54 6.12 -10.33
CA LEU A 58 -30.18 5.77 -8.95
C LEU A 58 -29.55 7.00 -8.29
N ASP A 59 -30.13 7.51 -7.19
CA ASP A 59 -29.70 8.73 -6.47
C ASP A 59 -28.34 8.59 -5.73
N ASP A 60 -27.30 8.03 -6.35
CA ASP A 60 -25.97 7.82 -5.76
C ASP A 60 -24.96 8.82 -6.34
N ASP A 61 -24.49 9.78 -5.52
CA ASP A 61 -23.59 10.91 -5.87
C ASP A 61 -22.16 10.47 -6.32
N THR A 62 -21.97 9.24 -6.78
CA THR A 62 -20.68 8.57 -6.97
C THR A 62 -20.05 8.74 -8.36
N GLU A 63 -20.66 9.54 -9.24
CA GLU A 63 -20.09 9.86 -10.56
C GLU A 63 -18.61 10.25 -10.45
N TYR A 64 -17.75 9.53 -11.17
CA TYR A 64 -16.33 9.85 -11.22
C TYR A 64 -16.15 11.21 -11.92
N PRO A 65 -15.48 12.20 -11.29
CA PRO A 65 -15.26 13.53 -11.87
C PRO A 65 -14.14 13.54 -12.93
N MET A 66 -14.15 12.52 -13.79
CA MET A 66 -13.20 12.22 -14.85
C MET A 66 -13.93 11.35 -15.87
N ASP A 67 -13.87 11.75 -17.14
CA ASP A 67 -14.33 10.96 -18.29
C ASP A 67 -13.83 9.50 -18.22
N ALA A 68 -14.72 8.54 -18.49
CA ALA A 68 -14.47 7.13 -18.25
C ALA A 68 -13.36 6.56 -19.15
N LYS A 69 -13.25 7.04 -20.40
CA LYS A 69 -12.17 6.73 -21.33
C LYS A 69 -10.82 7.27 -20.84
N ASP A 70 -10.76 8.50 -20.34
CA ASP A 70 -9.55 9.05 -19.70
C ASP A 70 -9.20 8.26 -18.42
N ARG A 71 -10.18 7.85 -17.60
CA ARG A 71 -10.00 7.02 -16.39
C ARG A 71 -9.44 5.63 -16.72
N GLY A 72 -10.01 4.95 -17.72
CA GLY A 72 -9.51 3.69 -18.25
C GLY A 72 -8.06 3.81 -18.77
N ALA A 73 -7.74 4.91 -19.44
CA ALA A 73 -6.37 5.21 -19.88
C ALA A 73 -5.42 5.47 -18.69
N MET A 74 -5.85 6.15 -17.62
CA MET A 74 -5.01 6.34 -16.42
C MET A 74 -4.71 5.00 -15.72
N ILE A 75 -5.73 4.14 -15.54
CA ILE A 75 -5.57 2.78 -15.01
C ILE A 75 -4.62 1.96 -15.91
N GLY A 76 -4.79 2.03 -17.23
CA GLY A 76 -3.90 1.42 -18.21
C GLY A 76 -2.43 1.85 -18.04
N ASN A 77 -2.18 3.15 -17.82
CA ASN A 77 -0.83 3.67 -17.62
C ASN A 77 -0.19 3.16 -16.30
N HIS A 78 -0.94 3.08 -15.21
CA HIS A 78 -0.46 2.48 -13.96
C HIS A 78 -0.21 0.97 -14.10
N ILE A 79 -1.01 0.27 -14.90
CA ILE A 79 -0.81 -1.14 -15.26
C ILE A 79 0.46 -1.34 -16.11
N LEU A 80 0.76 -0.44 -17.06
CA LEU A 80 2.01 -0.47 -17.83
C LEU A 80 3.23 -0.31 -16.90
N LYS A 81 3.19 0.69 -16.00
CA LYS A 81 4.15 1.03 -14.94
C LYS A 81 4.37 -0.12 -13.95
N GLY A 82 3.32 -0.87 -13.61
CA GLY A 82 3.39 -2.06 -12.76
C GLY A 82 4.10 -3.27 -13.38
N ASP A 83 4.23 -3.32 -14.71
CA ASP A 83 4.80 -4.45 -15.45
C ASP A 83 4.19 -5.83 -15.11
N TYR A 84 2.89 -5.87 -14.85
CA TYR A 84 2.16 -7.11 -14.63
C TYR A 84 2.30 -8.07 -15.80
N ASP A 85 2.21 -9.38 -15.55
CA ASP A 85 2.34 -10.42 -16.57
C ASP A 85 1.00 -11.12 -16.83
N ILE A 86 0.10 -11.10 -15.84
CA ILE A 86 -1.33 -11.43 -15.91
C ILE A 86 -2.10 -10.32 -15.19
N ILE A 87 -3.22 -9.87 -15.74
CA ILE A 87 -4.14 -8.89 -15.17
C ILE A 87 -5.54 -9.48 -15.23
N VAL A 88 -6.26 -9.41 -14.11
CA VAL A 88 -7.68 -9.74 -13.98
C VAL A 88 -8.40 -8.48 -13.52
N LEU A 89 -9.46 -8.10 -14.23
CA LEU A 89 -10.31 -6.97 -13.87
C LEU A 89 -11.74 -7.45 -13.58
N SER A 90 -12.45 -6.66 -12.77
CA SER A 90 -13.87 -6.83 -12.43
C SER A 90 -14.60 -5.50 -12.56
N GLU A 91 -15.90 -5.53 -12.86
CA GLU A 91 -16.72 -4.35 -13.19
C GLU A 91 -16.14 -3.54 -14.35
N VAL A 92 -15.91 -4.21 -15.48
CA VAL A 92 -15.61 -3.60 -16.78
C VAL A 92 -16.88 -3.61 -17.65
N PHE A 93 -17.97 -3.01 -17.17
CA PHE A 93 -19.28 -3.03 -17.83
C PHE A 93 -19.48 -1.93 -18.88
N ASP A 94 -18.84 -0.76 -18.70
CA ASP A 94 -19.00 0.40 -19.60
C ASP A 94 -18.55 0.08 -21.05
N GLU A 95 -19.52 -0.30 -21.88
CA GLU A 95 -19.43 -0.45 -23.33
C GLU A 95 -20.33 0.60 -24.02
N SER A 96 -20.31 1.84 -23.52
CA SER A 96 -21.20 2.89 -24.00
C SER A 96 -21.16 3.08 -25.53
N ASP A 97 -22.35 3.10 -26.15
CA ASP A 97 -22.61 3.37 -27.58
C ASP A 97 -22.13 4.78 -28.04
N LEU A 98 -21.52 5.54 -27.11
CA LEU A 98 -20.91 6.86 -27.26
C LEU A 98 -19.39 6.71 -27.42
N PRO A 99 -18.83 6.75 -28.65
CA PRO A 99 -17.44 6.37 -28.93
C PRO A 99 -16.36 7.29 -28.34
N ASP A 100 -16.75 8.34 -27.60
CA ASP A 100 -15.83 9.23 -26.88
C ASP A 100 -15.79 8.95 -25.36
N ALA A 101 -16.72 8.16 -24.80
CA ALA A 101 -16.82 7.88 -23.36
C ALA A 101 -16.30 6.47 -22.94
N ASP A 102 -16.20 5.53 -23.88
CA ASP A 102 -15.78 4.12 -23.69
C ASP A 102 -14.51 3.92 -22.81
N PHE A 103 -14.71 3.46 -21.57
CA PHE A 103 -13.65 3.06 -20.64
C PHE A 103 -12.74 1.95 -21.20
N GLN A 104 -13.31 0.96 -21.90
CA GLN A 104 -12.54 -0.12 -22.50
C GLN A 104 -11.61 0.40 -23.60
N GLU A 105 -12.02 1.34 -24.47
CA GLU A 105 -11.11 1.93 -25.46
C GLU A 105 -9.95 2.64 -24.79
N GLY A 106 -10.19 3.42 -23.72
CA GLY A 106 -9.15 4.10 -22.95
C GLY A 106 -8.11 3.12 -22.38
N LEU A 107 -8.60 2.07 -21.74
CA LEU A 107 -7.79 1.00 -21.16
C LEU A 107 -7.03 0.19 -22.23
N LEU A 108 -7.74 -0.35 -23.21
CA LEU A 108 -7.20 -1.25 -24.24
C LEU A 108 -6.31 -0.51 -25.24
N SER A 109 -6.59 0.76 -25.57
CA SER A 109 -5.71 1.59 -26.40
C SER A 109 -4.32 1.74 -25.77
N THR A 110 -4.26 1.84 -24.45
CA THR A 110 -3.04 1.91 -23.64
C THR A 110 -2.35 0.55 -23.49
N LEU A 111 -3.11 -0.54 -23.34
CA LEU A 111 -2.56 -1.85 -22.96
C LEU A 111 -2.24 -2.81 -24.13
N LYS A 112 -2.94 -2.74 -25.27
CA LYS A 112 -2.92 -3.76 -26.34
C LYS A 112 -1.53 -4.13 -26.88
N ASP A 113 -0.61 -3.18 -26.97
CA ASP A 113 0.76 -3.40 -27.48
C ASP A 113 1.63 -4.22 -26.51
N LYS A 114 1.32 -4.21 -25.20
CA LYS A 114 2.04 -4.95 -24.16
C LYS A 114 1.37 -6.28 -23.79
N TYR A 115 0.06 -6.40 -24.01
CA TYR A 115 -0.74 -7.58 -23.66
C TYR A 115 -1.42 -8.15 -24.92
N PRO A 116 -0.68 -8.94 -25.72
CA PRO A 116 -1.15 -9.47 -27.01
C PRO A 116 -2.14 -10.63 -26.88
N TYR A 117 -2.40 -11.12 -25.68
CA TYR A 117 -3.39 -12.14 -25.37
C TYR A 117 -4.38 -11.56 -24.36
N ARG A 118 -5.66 -11.52 -24.72
CA ARG A 118 -6.72 -11.03 -23.83
C ARG A 118 -8.08 -11.67 -24.11
N ILE A 119 -8.88 -11.72 -23.06
CA ILE A 119 -10.33 -11.86 -23.06
C ILE A 119 -10.85 -10.46 -22.77
N GLU A 120 -11.69 -9.93 -23.65
CA GLU A 120 -12.19 -8.54 -23.57
C GLU A 120 -13.52 -8.54 -22.81
N GLU A 121 -14.59 -9.05 -23.42
CA GLU A 121 -15.91 -9.25 -22.82
C GLU A 121 -16.08 -10.70 -22.27
N LEU A 122 -16.95 -10.89 -21.27
CA LEU A 122 -17.45 -12.21 -20.88
C LEU A 122 -18.97 -12.18 -20.65
N GLY A 123 -19.72 -12.31 -21.74
CA GLY A 123 -21.16 -12.44 -21.74
C GLY A 123 -21.68 -13.18 -22.96
N ASP A 124 -23.00 -13.10 -23.13
CA ASP A 124 -23.75 -13.30 -24.36
C ASP A 124 -25.06 -12.51 -24.18
N MET A 125 -25.03 -11.23 -24.52
CA MET A 125 -26.20 -10.35 -24.38
C MET A 125 -27.41 -10.85 -25.19
N GLU A 126 -27.24 -11.61 -26.28
CA GLU A 126 -28.36 -12.21 -27.01
C GLU A 126 -29.07 -13.31 -26.21
N THR A 127 -28.34 -14.12 -25.41
CA THR A 127 -28.95 -15.12 -24.52
C THR A 127 -29.17 -14.66 -23.09
N ALA A 128 -28.73 -13.45 -22.72
CA ALA A 128 -29.05 -12.75 -21.48
C ALA A 128 -30.51 -12.24 -21.39
N PHE A 129 -31.44 -12.81 -22.17
CA PHE A 129 -32.86 -12.47 -22.12
C PHE A 129 -33.51 -12.87 -20.77
N ASP A 130 -34.40 -12.03 -20.21
CA ASP A 130 -35.42 -12.51 -19.27
C ASP A 130 -36.70 -12.84 -20.05
N PRO A 131 -37.13 -14.12 -20.14
CA PRO A 131 -38.40 -14.48 -20.76
C PRO A 131 -39.64 -13.95 -20.03
N LEU A 132 -39.49 -13.34 -18.85
CA LEU A 132 -40.56 -12.67 -18.09
C LEU A 132 -40.55 -11.14 -18.23
N ASN A 133 -39.41 -10.51 -18.54
CA ASN A 133 -39.28 -9.06 -18.70
C ASN A 133 -38.25 -8.69 -19.79
N PRO A 134 -38.67 -8.58 -21.06
CA PRO A 134 -37.76 -8.31 -22.19
C PRO A 134 -37.24 -6.86 -22.24
N ASP A 135 -37.76 -5.99 -21.36
CA ASP A 135 -37.39 -4.57 -21.29
C ASP A 135 -36.27 -4.31 -20.24
N VAL A 136 -35.69 -5.38 -19.66
CA VAL A 136 -34.54 -5.31 -18.75
C VAL A 136 -33.25 -5.35 -19.58
N VAL A 137 -32.53 -4.23 -19.61
CA VAL A 137 -31.13 -4.18 -20.05
C VAL A 137 -30.33 -5.14 -19.16
N ARG A 138 -29.42 -5.90 -19.77
CA ARG A 138 -28.49 -6.77 -19.05
C ARG A 138 -27.06 -6.51 -19.51
N GLU A 139 -26.22 -6.23 -18.53
CA GLU A 139 -24.77 -6.12 -18.68
C GLU A 139 -24.14 -7.49 -19.02
N ASP A 140 -22.89 -7.46 -19.48
CA ASP A 140 -22.02 -8.64 -19.49
C ASP A 140 -21.68 -9.08 -18.03
N SER A 141 -20.59 -9.83 -17.81
CA SER A 141 -20.11 -10.13 -16.45
C SER A 141 -19.16 -9.09 -15.84
N GLY A 142 -18.66 -8.13 -16.63
CA GLY A 142 -17.66 -7.14 -16.27
C GLY A 142 -16.28 -7.74 -16.07
N LEU A 143 -15.92 -8.84 -16.75
CA LEU A 143 -14.73 -9.64 -16.47
C LEU A 143 -13.73 -9.70 -17.63
N MET A 144 -12.76 -8.78 -17.59
CA MET A 144 -11.65 -8.73 -18.54
C MET A 144 -10.39 -9.45 -18.01
N LEU A 145 -9.63 -10.12 -18.89
CA LEU A 145 -8.31 -10.68 -18.56
C LEU A 145 -7.29 -10.33 -19.64
N LEU A 146 -6.15 -9.77 -19.23
CA LEU A 146 -5.03 -9.44 -20.13
C LEU A 146 -3.76 -10.16 -19.70
N THR A 147 -2.96 -10.67 -20.64
CA THR A 147 -1.70 -11.34 -20.31
C THR A 147 -0.62 -11.25 -21.38
N LYS A 148 0.64 -11.30 -20.93
CA LYS A 148 1.83 -11.50 -21.77
C LYS A 148 2.04 -12.98 -22.13
N PHE A 149 1.44 -13.90 -21.37
CA PHE A 149 1.72 -15.33 -21.47
C PHE A 149 0.91 -15.99 -22.58
N LYS A 150 1.57 -16.89 -23.30
CA LYS A 150 0.97 -17.55 -24.44
C LYS A 150 -0.13 -18.55 -24.00
N PRO A 151 -1.32 -18.52 -24.61
CA PRO A 151 -2.34 -19.55 -24.40
C PRO A 151 -1.86 -20.95 -24.77
N LEU A 152 -2.24 -21.95 -23.97
CA LEU A 152 -1.91 -23.36 -24.16
C LEU A 152 -3.16 -24.21 -24.27
N GLU A 153 -3.36 -24.79 -25.45
CA GLU A 153 -4.46 -25.69 -25.77
C GLU A 153 -4.47 -26.96 -24.93
N ASN A 154 -5.66 -27.39 -24.51
CA ASN A 154 -5.88 -28.65 -23.81
C ASN A 154 -6.76 -29.62 -24.62
N ASP A 155 -6.14 -30.35 -25.56
CA ASP A 155 -6.80 -31.36 -26.42
C ASP A 155 -7.58 -32.46 -25.66
N ASN A 156 -7.29 -32.65 -24.37
CA ASN A 156 -7.99 -33.63 -23.52
C ASN A 156 -9.28 -33.07 -22.91
N LEU A 157 -9.35 -31.74 -22.72
CA LEU A 157 -10.51 -31.06 -22.17
C LEU A 157 -11.55 -30.85 -23.28
N LYS A 158 -12.82 -31.10 -22.94
CA LYS A 158 -13.94 -31.02 -23.88
C LYS A 158 -15.12 -30.35 -23.22
N SER A 159 -15.85 -29.52 -23.97
CA SER A 159 -17.10 -28.93 -23.52
C SER A 159 -18.05 -30.01 -23.00
N SER A 160 -18.71 -29.71 -21.88
CA SER A 160 -19.61 -30.59 -21.15
C SER A 160 -20.85 -29.79 -20.69
N GLY A 161 -21.87 -30.47 -20.15
CA GLY A 161 -23.14 -29.83 -19.77
C GLY A 161 -23.09 -28.77 -18.65
N SER A 162 -21.90 -28.37 -18.17
CA SER A 162 -21.71 -27.20 -17.30
C SER A 162 -20.32 -26.57 -17.46
N PHE A 163 -19.75 -26.62 -18.66
CA PHE A 163 -18.50 -25.97 -19.03
C PHE A 163 -18.40 -25.96 -20.55
N SER A 164 -18.13 -24.82 -21.17
CA SER A 164 -17.78 -24.78 -22.59
C SER A 164 -16.37 -24.24 -22.79
N CYS A 165 -15.60 -24.94 -23.62
CA CYS A 165 -14.52 -24.32 -24.39
C CYS A 165 -15.21 -23.38 -25.39
N VAL A 166 -15.54 -22.16 -24.98
CA VAL A 166 -16.31 -21.23 -25.82
C VAL A 166 -15.42 -20.71 -26.94
N LYS A 167 -16.01 -20.57 -28.13
CA LYS A 167 -15.39 -19.97 -29.30
C LYS A 167 -15.71 -18.48 -29.32
N ASP A 168 -17.00 -18.24 -29.20
CA ASP A 168 -17.81 -17.03 -29.14
C ASP A 168 -17.68 -16.36 -27.74
N ILE A 169 -16.43 -16.07 -27.35
CA ILE A 169 -16.04 -15.10 -26.31
C ILE A 169 -15.19 -14.09 -27.05
N ASP A 170 -15.35 -12.79 -26.85
CA ASP A 170 -14.50 -11.83 -27.55
C ASP A 170 -13.08 -11.79 -26.97
N HIS A 171 -12.11 -12.03 -27.87
CA HIS A 171 -10.75 -12.39 -27.51
C HIS A 171 -9.75 -12.05 -28.60
N VAL A 172 -8.54 -11.68 -28.18
CA VAL A 172 -7.39 -11.53 -29.08
C VAL A 172 -6.26 -12.46 -28.65
N GLY A 173 -5.65 -13.13 -29.64
CA GLY A 173 -4.46 -13.97 -29.48
C GLY A 173 -4.70 -15.38 -28.93
N PHE A 174 -5.86 -15.68 -28.34
CA PHE A 174 -6.30 -17.05 -28.06
C PHE A 174 -6.69 -17.78 -29.36
N THR A 175 -7.05 -19.07 -29.27
CA THR A 175 -7.51 -19.84 -30.43
C THR A 175 -8.91 -20.46 -30.22
N GLU A 176 -9.41 -21.07 -31.29
CA GLU A 176 -10.67 -21.84 -31.37
C GLU A 176 -10.67 -23.16 -30.58
N GLY A 177 -9.55 -23.50 -29.92
CA GLY A 177 -9.42 -24.68 -29.08
C GLY A 177 -9.75 -24.43 -27.60
N CYS A 178 -9.50 -25.43 -26.77
CA CYS A 178 -9.74 -25.37 -25.33
C CYS A 178 -8.53 -24.81 -24.55
N SER A 179 -8.18 -23.54 -24.82
CA SER A 179 -7.26 -22.72 -24.01
C SER A 179 -7.95 -21.62 -23.19
N LYS A 180 -9.25 -21.37 -23.47
CA LYS A 180 -10.15 -20.46 -22.76
C LYS A 180 -11.51 -21.11 -22.50
N GLY A 181 -12.32 -20.53 -21.61
CA GLY A 181 -13.71 -20.93 -21.42
C GLY A 181 -14.43 -20.23 -20.27
N TRP A 182 -15.73 -20.48 -20.17
CA TRP A 182 -16.68 -19.71 -19.34
C TRP A 182 -17.67 -20.63 -18.61
N SER A 183 -18.13 -20.17 -17.45
CA SER A 183 -19.23 -20.77 -16.69
C SER A 183 -20.01 -19.66 -15.98
N PRO A 184 -21.13 -19.18 -16.55
CA PRO A 184 -21.99 -18.19 -15.90
C PRO A 184 -22.65 -18.76 -14.64
N TYR A 185 -22.99 -17.88 -13.70
CA TYR A 185 -23.83 -18.23 -12.56
C TYR A 185 -25.32 -18.25 -12.98
N PRO A 186 -26.18 -19.03 -12.30
CA PRO A 186 -27.62 -18.90 -12.48
C PRO A 186 -28.07 -17.53 -11.97
N LEU A 187 -29.07 -16.95 -12.65
CA LEU A 187 -29.67 -15.68 -12.27
C LEU A 187 -30.10 -15.68 -10.80
N THR A 188 -29.74 -14.61 -10.12
CA THR A 188 -30.05 -14.33 -8.72
C THR A 188 -31.36 -13.53 -8.61
N PRO A 189 -31.90 -13.31 -7.40
CA PRO A 189 -33.02 -12.40 -7.16
C PRO A 189 -32.53 -11.06 -6.58
N THR A 190 -31.44 -10.51 -7.12
CA THR A 190 -30.67 -9.35 -6.64
C THR A 190 -30.35 -8.41 -7.80
N GLU A 191 -29.82 -7.21 -7.53
CA GLU A 191 -29.35 -6.28 -8.58
C GLU A 191 -28.24 -6.90 -9.46
N ASP A 192 -27.38 -7.77 -8.90
CA ASP A 192 -26.43 -8.60 -9.67
C ASP A 192 -27.06 -9.45 -10.78
N ALA A 193 -28.38 -9.67 -10.79
CA ALA A 193 -29.09 -10.41 -11.84
C ALA A 193 -29.26 -9.61 -13.15
N LEU A 194 -28.96 -8.31 -13.13
CA LEU A 194 -28.84 -7.47 -14.32
C LEU A 194 -27.56 -7.83 -15.10
N ALA A 195 -26.47 -8.16 -14.41
CA ALA A 195 -25.21 -8.58 -15.04
C ALA A 195 -25.13 -10.11 -15.21
N GLN A 196 -24.49 -10.58 -16.28
CA GLN A 196 -24.27 -12.02 -16.51
C GLN A 196 -23.08 -12.58 -15.71
N LYS A 197 -22.96 -12.25 -14.41
CA LYS A 197 -21.84 -12.65 -13.54
C LYS A 197 -21.53 -14.16 -13.60
N GLY A 198 -20.24 -14.49 -13.53
CA GLY A 198 -19.75 -15.87 -13.69
C GLY A 198 -18.28 -16.04 -13.35
N VAL A 199 -17.67 -17.11 -13.86
CA VAL A 199 -16.24 -17.39 -13.75
C VAL A 199 -15.62 -17.71 -15.11
N GLY A 200 -14.68 -16.86 -15.53
CA GLY A 200 -13.81 -17.05 -16.68
C GLY A 200 -12.63 -17.95 -16.36
N TRP A 201 -12.05 -18.57 -17.38
CA TRP A 201 -10.85 -19.39 -17.28
C TRP A 201 -9.97 -19.27 -18.51
N VAL A 202 -8.66 -19.18 -18.28
CA VAL A 202 -7.62 -19.31 -19.31
C VAL A 202 -6.50 -20.23 -18.84
N ARG A 203 -5.87 -20.92 -19.80
CA ARG A 203 -4.71 -21.78 -19.58
C ARG A 203 -3.51 -21.27 -20.36
N LEU A 204 -2.44 -20.95 -19.63
CA LEU A 204 -1.30 -20.18 -20.13
C LEU A 204 0.03 -20.93 -19.93
N GLU A 205 1.02 -20.55 -20.71
CA GLU A 205 2.42 -20.98 -20.55
C GLU A 205 3.03 -20.32 -19.31
N ASN A 206 3.36 -21.11 -18.29
CA ASN A 206 4.07 -20.62 -17.11
C ASN A 206 5.57 -20.44 -17.46
N PRO A 207 6.15 -19.22 -17.39
CA PRO A 207 7.57 -19.02 -17.70
C PRO A 207 8.52 -19.66 -16.68
N ASN A 208 8.01 -20.04 -15.49
CA ASN A 208 8.81 -20.54 -14.38
C ASN A 208 8.78 -22.08 -14.24
N SER A 209 7.92 -22.80 -14.96
CA SER A 209 7.75 -24.26 -14.84
C SER A 209 7.43 -24.94 -16.19
N LEU A 210 7.50 -26.28 -16.25
CA LEU A 210 7.00 -27.05 -17.41
C LEU A 210 5.49 -27.37 -17.30
N ASN A 211 4.81 -26.81 -16.30
CA ASN A 211 3.40 -27.00 -16.03
C ASN A 211 2.63 -25.75 -16.50
N PRO A 212 1.56 -25.89 -17.29
CA PRO A 212 0.64 -24.78 -17.55
C PRO A 212 0.13 -24.15 -16.25
N ILE A 213 -0.15 -22.85 -16.30
CA ILE A 213 -0.90 -22.15 -15.25
C ILE A 213 -2.34 -21.93 -15.71
N ASN A 214 -3.29 -22.31 -14.87
CA ASN A 214 -4.71 -22.12 -15.08
C ASN A 214 -5.17 -20.94 -14.21
N VAL A 215 -5.60 -19.86 -14.85
CA VAL A 215 -6.13 -18.66 -14.18
C VAL A 215 -7.64 -18.70 -14.31
N PHE A 216 -8.32 -18.75 -13.18
CA PHE A 216 -9.76 -18.55 -13.05
C PHE A 216 -9.99 -17.12 -12.55
N PHE A 217 -10.99 -16.43 -13.10
CA PHE A 217 -11.28 -15.04 -12.76
C PHE A 217 -12.79 -14.80 -12.64
N THR A 218 -13.20 -14.00 -11.67
CA THR A 218 -14.61 -13.86 -11.30
C THR A 218 -14.90 -12.58 -10.53
N HIS A 219 -16.13 -12.10 -10.64
CA HIS A 219 -16.79 -11.21 -9.70
C HIS A 219 -17.99 -12.00 -9.17
N THR A 220 -18.06 -12.24 -7.87
CA THR A 220 -19.17 -12.98 -7.23
C THR A 220 -20.29 -12.05 -6.75
N GLN A 221 -21.37 -12.59 -6.19
CA GLN A 221 -22.52 -11.81 -5.72
C GLN A 221 -22.13 -10.74 -4.69
N ALA A 222 -22.59 -9.51 -4.88
CA ALA A 222 -22.35 -8.37 -4.01
C ALA A 222 -23.05 -8.47 -2.62
N HIS A 223 -22.61 -7.62 -1.68
CA HIS A 223 -23.18 -7.36 -0.35
C HIS A 223 -23.22 -8.53 0.65
N GLN A 224 -23.20 -8.24 1.97
CA GLN A 224 -23.18 -9.26 3.02
C GLN A 224 -24.42 -10.19 3.00
N SER A 225 -25.57 -9.71 2.53
CA SER A 225 -26.80 -10.50 2.31
C SER A 225 -26.63 -11.64 1.29
N GLY A 226 -25.68 -11.51 0.36
CA GLY A 226 -25.40 -12.46 -0.72
C GLY A 226 -24.77 -13.80 -0.33
N ARG A 227 -24.49 -14.05 0.97
CA ARG A 227 -23.71 -15.21 1.43
C ARG A 227 -24.19 -16.58 0.91
N GLU A 228 -25.49 -16.84 0.90
CA GLU A 228 -26.00 -18.13 0.40
C GLU A 228 -25.81 -18.31 -1.12
N ILE A 229 -25.84 -17.19 -1.87
CA ILE A 229 -25.57 -17.16 -3.31
C ILE A 229 -24.08 -17.36 -3.56
N ARG A 230 -23.19 -16.61 -2.88
CA ARG A 230 -21.73 -16.80 -2.99
C ARG A 230 -21.31 -18.22 -2.65
N ALA A 231 -21.87 -18.82 -1.59
CA ALA A 231 -21.62 -20.22 -1.24
C ALA A 231 -21.98 -21.19 -2.39
N TYR A 232 -23.03 -20.91 -3.16
CA TYR A 232 -23.37 -21.67 -4.36
C TYR A 232 -22.39 -21.40 -5.53
N GLN A 233 -22.05 -20.12 -5.77
CA GLN A 233 -21.10 -19.70 -6.80
C GLN A 233 -19.71 -20.33 -6.58
N PHE A 234 -19.18 -20.33 -5.35
CA PHE A 234 -17.91 -20.99 -5.00
C PHE A 234 -17.95 -22.50 -5.27
N LEU A 235 -19.09 -23.17 -5.07
CA LEU A 235 -19.26 -24.59 -5.45
C LEU A 235 -19.28 -24.79 -6.97
N GLN A 236 -19.77 -23.82 -7.76
CA GLN A 236 -19.66 -23.84 -9.22
C GLN A 236 -18.22 -23.61 -9.69
N ILE A 237 -17.51 -22.61 -9.16
CA ILE A 237 -16.08 -22.39 -9.44
C ILE A 237 -15.30 -23.67 -9.13
N LYS A 238 -15.46 -24.24 -7.93
CA LYS A 238 -14.84 -25.51 -7.54
C LYS A 238 -15.16 -26.65 -8.50
N LYS A 239 -16.41 -26.75 -8.98
CA LYS A 239 -16.81 -27.76 -9.98
C LYS A 239 -16.06 -27.56 -11.29
N PHE A 240 -16.03 -26.34 -11.82
CA PHE A 240 -15.33 -25.98 -13.05
C PHE A 240 -13.83 -26.27 -12.95
N MET A 241 -13.17 -25.79 -11.88
CA MET A 241 -11.76 -26.11 -11.59
C MET A 241 -11.49 -27.63 -11.60
N ASN A 242 -12.41 -28.44 -11.07
CA ASN A 242 -12.28 -29.89 -11.06
C ASN A 242 -12.50 -30.54 -12.45
N GLU A 243 -13.28 -29.97 -13.37
CA GLU A 243 -13.34 -30.45 -14.75
C GLU A 243 -12.04 -30.13 -15.51
N VAL A 244 -11.50 -28.91 -15.35
CA VAL A 244 -10.17 -28.54 -15.89
C VAL A 244 -9.09 -29.50 -15.37
N LYS A 245 -9.08 -29.77 -14.05
CA LYS A 245 -8.15 -30.71 -13.37
C LYS A 245 -8.23 -32.15 -13.89
N LYS A 246 -9.37 -32.58 -14.45
CA LYS A 246 -9.51 -33.91 -15.11
C LYS A 246 -8.96 -33.90 -16.54
N GLY A 247 -8.97 -32.75 -17.21
CA GLY A 247 -8.31 -32.57 -18.51
C GLY A 247 -6.79 -32.42 -18.40
N SER A 248 -6.27 -31.97 -17.26
CA SER A 248 -4.84 -31.88 -16.97
C SER A 248 -4.15 -33.26 -16.98
N SER A 249 -2.85 -33.28 -17.32
CA SER A 249 -2.06 -34.51 -17.37
C SER A 249 -1.77 -35.05 -15.95
N PRO A 250 -2.09 -36.33 -15.62
CA PRO A 250 -1.80 -36.89 -14.29
C PRO A 250 -0.32 -36.91 -13.90
N ASN A 251 0.59 -36.78 -14.87
CA ASN A 251 2.04 -36.76 -14.66
C ASN A 251 2.64 -35.33 -14.69
N ARG A 252 1.80 -34.29 -14.87
CA ARG A 252 2.17 -32.87 -14.80
C ARG A 252 1.03 -32.11 -14.12
N PRO A 253 1.03 -31.99 -12.77
CA PRO A 253 0.05 -31.17 -12.08
C PRO A 253 0.18 -29.73 -12.57
N GLU A 254 -0.91 -29.16 -13.05
CA GLU A 254 -0.94 -27.80 -13.57
C GLU A 254 -1.16 -26.82 -12.43
N ASP A 255 -0.50 -25.67 -12.49
CA ASP A 255 -0.61 -24.62 -11.48
C ASP A 255 -2.00 -23.97 -11.57
N MET A 256 -2.55 -23.49 -10.44
CA MET A 256 -3.89 -22.90 -10.37
C MET A 256 -3.90 -21.57 -9.63
N VAL A 257 -4.65 -20.60 -10.16
CA VAL A 257 -4.96 -19.31 -9.53
C VAL A 257 -6.45 -19.04 -9.67
N LEU A 258 -7.07 -18.52 -8.62
CA LEU A 258 -8.38 -17.86 -8.65
C LEU A 258 -8.18 -16.41 -8.20
N ALA A 259 -8.59 -15.46 -9.04
CA ALA A 259 -8.45 -14.03 -8.79
C ALA A 259 -9.76 -13.27 -9.06
N GLY A 260 -9.87 -12.06 -8.50
CA GLY A 260 -11.02 -11.17 -8.65
C GLY A 260 -11.68 -10.82 -7.32
N ASP A 261 -12.81 -10.13 -7.43
CA ASP A 261 -13.66 -9.78 -6.29
C ASP A 261 -14.51 -10.98 -5.84
N LEU A 262 -14.19 -11.52 -4.67
CA LEU A 262 -14.90 -12.64 -4.06
C LEU A 262 -15.97 -12.19 -3.05
N ASN A 263 -16.16 -10.88 -2.87
CA ASN A 263 -17.19 -10.23 -2.05
C ASN A 263 -17.36 -10.83 -0.63
N VAL A 264 -16.26 -11.34 -0.08
CA VAL A 264 -16.20 -12.03 1.22
C VAL A 264 -15.13 -11.36 2.08
N ILE A 265 -15.57 -10.69 3.15
CA ILE A 265 -14.69 -10.05 4.12
C ILE A 265 -13.78 -11.11 4.78
N ALA A 266 -12.46 -10.89 4.74
CA ALA A 266 -11.47 -11.74 5.39
C ALA A 266 -11.74 -11.96 6.89
N ASP A 267 -11.18 -13.05 7.44
CA ASP A 267 -11.33 -13.50 8.85
C ASP A 267 -12.77 -13.74 9.36
N THR A 268 -13.81 -13.54 8.55
CA THR A 268 -15.18 -13.92 8.88
C THR A 268 -15.42 -15.43 8.85
N ASP A 269 -16.59 -15.89 9.32
CA ASP A 269 -17.03 -17.28 9.10
C ASP A 269 -17.27 -17.58 7.62
N GLU A 270 -17.62 -16.58 6.81
CA GLU A 270 -17.81 -16.76 5.38
C GLU A 270 -16.47 -16.95 4.64
N TYR A 271 -15.43 -16.21 5.03
CA TYR A 271 -14.06 -16.45 4.58
C TYR A 271 -13.58 -17.87 4.93
N ARG A 272 -13.89 -18.36 6.14
CA ARG A 272 -13.62 -19.76 6.52
C ARG A 272 -14.37 -20.75 5.63
N ASP A 273 -15.65 -20.53 5.33
CA ASP A 273 -16.42 -21.39 4.44
C ASP A 273 -15.88 -21.38 3.00
N MET A 274 -15.52 -20.21 2.46
CA MET A 274 -14.89 -20.05 1.15
C MET A 274 -13.58 -20.83 1.05
N MET A 275 -12.67 -20.67 2.02
CA MET A 275 -11.40 -21.40 2.04
C MET A 275 -11.59 -22.91 2.28
N ASN A 276 -12.60 -23.32 3.06
CA ASN A 276 -12.99 -24.72 3.17
C ASN A 276 -13.44 -25.30 1.82
N VAL A 277 -14.22 -24.54 1.02
CA VAL A 277 -14.61 -24.94 -0.34
C VAL A 277 -13.37 -25.16 -1.21
N PHE A 278 -12.42 -24.22 -1.27
CA PHE A 278 -11.27 -24.33 -2.17
C PHE A 278 -10.12 -25.24 -1.67
N SER A 279 -10.12 -25.66 -0.40
CA SER A 279 -9.11 -26.56 0.16
C SER A 279 -8.89 -27.87 -0.63
N ASP A 280 -9.96 -28.48 -1.18
CA ASP A 280 -9.86 -29.72 -2.00
C ASP A 280 -9.15 -29.53 -3.35
N VAL A 281 -9.19 -28.33 -3.93
CA VAL A 281 -8.38 -28.01 -5.13
C VAL A 281 -6.96 -27.58 -4.76
N GLY A 282 -6.74 -27.23 -3.49
CA GLY A 282 -5.45 -26.90 -2.90
C GLY A 282 -5.06 -25.42 -3.03
N LEU A 283 -6.02 -24.53 -3.32
CA LEU A 283 -5.76 -23.09 -3.30
C LEU A 283 -5.54 -22.61 -1.86
N GLU A 284 -4.55 -21.74 -1.68
CA GLU A 284 -4.25 -21.05 -0.43
C GLU A 284 -4.41 -19.53 -0.62
N ASP A 285 -4.79 -18.81 0.43
CA ASP A 285 -4.79 -17.34 0.41
C ASP A 285 -3.33 -16.85 0.41
N THR A 286 -2.91 -16.25 -0.70
CA THR A 286 -1.52 -15.79 -0.87
C THR A 286 -1.20 -14.55 -0.03
N TRP A 287 -2.22 -13.80 0.39
CA TRP A 287 -2.09 -12.70 1.34
C TRP A 287 -1.77 -13.24 2.73
N GLU A 288 -2.55 -14.20 3.23
CA GLU A 288 -2.28 -14.85 4.53
C GLU A 288 -0.95 -15.61 4.56
N LEU A 289 -0.50 -16.17 3.43
CA LEU A 289 0.82 -16.78 3.34
C LEU A 289 1.96 -15.76 3.28
N GLY A 290 1.71 -14.55 2.78
CA GLY A 290 2.69 -13.48 2.67
C GLY A 290 2.81 -12.61 3.92
N SER A 291 1.68 -12.15 4.47
CA SER A 291 1.58 -10.95 5.31
C SER A 291 0.48 -11.03 6.39
N LYS A 292 0.64 -11.91 7.39
CA LYS A 292 -0.32 -12.17 8.50
C LYS A 292 -0.59 -11.03 9.49
N LYS A 293 -0.34 -9.79 9.09
CA LYS A 293 -0.37 -8.58 9.93
C LYS A 293 -0.81 -7.34 9.16
N ASP A 294 -0.55 -7.27 7.85
CA ASP A 294 -1.25 -6.35 6.96
C ASP A 294 -2.62 -6.98 6.68
N PRO A 295 -3.74 -6.35 7.09
CA PRO A 295 -5.06 -6.91 6.85
C PRO A 295 -5.43 -6.96 5.37
N GLY A 296 -4.78 -6.17 4.51
CA GLY A 296 -5.00 -6.19 3.06
C GLY A 296 -6.38 -5.67 2.64
N TYR A 297 -6.92 -4.68 3.34
CA TYR A 297 -8.21 -4.06 3.02
C TYR A 297 -8.22 -3.46 1.61
N SER A 298 -8.90 -4.12 0.68
CA SER A 298 -9.07 -3.66 -0.70
C SER A 298 -10.17 -2.61 -0.82
N TRP A 299 -11.16 -2.61 0.08
CA TRP A 299 -12.14 -1.53 0.24
C TRP A 299 -11.95 -0.89 1.62
N SER A 300 -11.93 0.44 1.72
CA SER A 300 -11.45 1.14 2.92
C SER A 300 -11.79 2.62 2.96
N ALA A 301 -12.02 3.18 4.16
CA ALA A 301 -12.17 4.63 4.38
C ALA A 301 -10.87 5.47 4.19
N LEU A 302 -9.81 4.83 3.70
CA LEU A 302 -8.64 5.50 3.13
C LEU A 302 -8.81 5.81 1.63
N ASN A 303 -9.67 5.08 0.91
CA ASN A 303 -10.06 5.36 -0.46
C ASN A 303 -11.01 6.56 -0.47
N ASP A 304 -10.79 7.49 -1.40
CA ASP A 304 -11.51 8.77 -1.44
C ASP A 304 -12.89 8.69 -2.10
N GLN A 305 -13.20 7.61 -2.82
CA GLN A 305 -14.54 7.31 -3.33
C GLN A 305 -15.49 6.82 -2.23
N HIS A 306 -14.97 6.22 -1.15
CA HIS A 306 -15.77 5.71 -0.02
C HIS A 306 -15.34 6.25 1.36
N PRO A 307 -15.40 7.58 1.58
CA PRO A 307 -15.09 8.19 2.87
C PRO A 307 -16.07 7.72 3.95
N GLY A 308 -15.56 7.02 4.97
CA GLY A 308 -16.35 6.52 6.10
C GLY A 308 -16.85 5.06 6.00
N SER A 309 -16.49 4.35 4.93
CA SER A 309 -16.72 2.90 4.77
C SER A 309 -16.10 2.02 5.87
N SER A 310 -16.58 0.77 5.99
CA SER A 310 -15.86 -0.27 6.73
C SER A 310 -14.60 -0.68 5.97
N ASN A 311 -13.56 -1.06 6.71
CA ASN A 311 -12.33 -1.59 6.13
C ASN A 311 -12.48 -3.10 5.87
N GLU A 312 -12.48 -3.50 4.60
CA GLU A 312 -12.81 -4.87 4.16
C GLU A 312 -11.81 -5.37 3.10
N ARG A 313 -11.45 -6.66 3.17
CA ARG A 313 -10.69 -7.35 2.11
C ARG A 313 -11.67 -8.22 1.33
N LEU A 314 -11.99 -7.80 0.12
CA LEU A 314 -12.98 -8.43 -0.77
C LEU A 314 -12.33 -9.03 -2.03
N ASP A 315 -11.24 -8.42 -2.49
CA ASP A 315 -10.40 -8.89 -3.60
C ASP A 315 -9.38 -9.92 -3.12
N TYR A 316 -9.21 -10.99 -3.89
CA TYR A 316 -8.27 -12.05 -3.56
C TYR A 316 -7.44 -12.49 -4.78
N ILE A 317 -6.25 -13.01 -4.49
CA ILE A 317 -5.52 -13.91 -5.39
C ILE A 317 -5.23 -15.19 -4.60
N LEU A 318 -6.10 -16.19 -4.75
CA LEU A 318 -5.93 -17.52 -4.15
C LEU A 318 -5.11 -18.40 -5.12
N ALA A 319 -4.12 -19.14 -4.64
CA ALA A 319 -3.19 -19.83 -5.54
C ALA A 319 -2.70 -21.20 -5.05
N ASN A 320 -2.35 -22.07 -6.00
CA ASN A 320 -1.70 -23.36 -5.82
C ASN A 320 -0.64 -23.51 -6.92
N ILE A 321 0.59 -23.06 -6.64
CA ILE A 321 1.67 -22.96 -7.63
C ILE A 321 2.89 -23.73 -7.14
N GLN A 322 3.25 -24.80 -7.84
CA GLN A 322 4.19 -25.78 -7.31
C GLN A 322 5.64 -25.26 -7.29
N GLY A 323 6.34 -25.52 -6.18
CA GLY A 323 7.74 -25.13 -6.01
C GLY A 323 7.99 -23.63 -6.05
N SER A 324 6.94 -22.81 -5.87
CA SER A 324 6.99 -21.35 -5.98
C SER A 324 6.94 -20.67 -4.61
N CYS A 325 7.07 -19.35 -4.62
CA CYS A 325 7.03 -18.48 -3.46
C CYS A 325 6.26 -17.21 -3.79
N TYR A 326 5.26 -16.91 -2.96
CA TYR A 326 4.47 -15.69 -2.96
C TYR A 326 5.34 -14.57 -2.36
N GLN A 327 6.09 -13.88 -3.22
CA GLN A 327 7.21 -13.02 -2.80
C GLN A 327 6.77 -11.66 -2.25
N HIS A 328 5.62 -11.18 -2.72
CA HIS A 328 5.02 -9.92 -2.29
C HIS A 328 3.54 -9.97 -2.65
N ALA A 329 2.67 -9.73 -1.67
CA ALA A 329 1.28 -9.36 -1.90
C ALA A 329 1.12 -7.93 -1.38
N ALA A 330 0.46 -7.06 -2.14
CA ALA A 330 0.33 -5.63 -1.82
C ALA A 330 -0.90 -5.02 -2.50
N LEU A 331 -1.45 -3.97 -1.89
CA LEU A 331 -2.51 -3.14 -2.47
C LEU A 331 -1.91 -2.00 -3.30
N ARG A 332 -2.56 -1.68 -4.42
CA ARG A 332 -2.18 -0.60 -5.33
C ARG A 332 -2.84 0.73 -4.97
N ARG A 333 -2.51 1.24 -3.78
CA ARG A 333 -2.81 2.62 -3.33
C ARG A 333 -1.96 3.69 -4.06
N ASP A 334 -1.57 3.42 -5.31
CA ASP A 334 -0.83 4.30 -6.23
C ASP A 334 -1.46 4.26 -7.63
N PHE A 335 -2.73 3.85 -7.70
CA PHE A 335 -3.58 3.91 -8.89
C PHE A 335 -4.48 5.14 -8.77
N ASP A 336 -3.81 6.28 -8.68
CA ASP A 336 -4.36 7.60 -8.41
C ASP A 336 -4.41 8.48 -9.68
N SER A 337 -5.30 9.47 -9.68
CA SER A 337 -5.25 10.59 -10.62
C SER A 337 -4.05 11.50 -10.33
N LYS A 338 -3.78 12.49 -11.19
CA LYS A 338 -2.69 13.47 -10.97
C LYS A 338 -2.99 14.38 -9.76
N GLU A 339 -4.27 14.49 -9.43
CA GLU A 339 -4.83 15.26 -8.33
C GLU A 339 -4.77 14.47 -7.01
N GLY A 340 -4.56 13.15 -7.06
CA GLY A 340 -4.41 12.25 -5.90
C GLY A 340 -5.68 11.48 -5.52
N LEU A 341 -6.58 11.27 -6.47
CA LEU A 341 -7.90 10.63 -6.28
C LEU A 341 -7.84 9.18 -6.75
N ASP A 342 -8.43 8.22 -6.03
CA ASP A 342 -8.37 6.81 -6.39
C ASP A 342 -9.23 6.52 -7.64
N LEU A 343 -8.67 5.82 -8.63
CA LEU A 343 -9.31 5.61 -9.95
C LEU A 343 -10.41 4.52 -9.95
N SER A 344 -10.63 3.89 -8.80
CA SER A 344 -11.71 2.95 -8.47
C SER A 344 -11.93 3.00 -6.95
N ASP A 345 -13.09 2.56 -6.47
CA ASP A 345 -13.37 2.44 -5.03
C ASP A 345 -12.66 1.27 -4.34
N HIS A 346 -12.26 0.27 -5.12
CA HIS A 346 -11.38 -0.79 -4.67
C HIS A 346 -9.91 -0.42 -4.90
N TYR A 347 -9.02 -1.03 -4.12
CA TYR A 347 -7.57 -1.04 -4.35
C TYR A 347 -7.16 -2.37 -5.01
N GLY A 348 -6.54 -2.28 -6.19
CA GLY A 348 -6.03 -3.46 -6.88
C GLY A 348 -5.05 -4.28 -6.03
N VAL A 349 -5.27 -5.60 -5.96
CA VAL A 349 -4.41 -6.55 -5.27
C VAL A 349 -3.34 -7.06 -6.23
N GLU A 350 -2.06 -6.79 -5.96
CA GLU A 350 -0.95 -7.41 -6.68
C GLU A 350 -0.36 -8.62 -5.96
N LEU A 351 0.14 -9.58 -6.73
CA LEU A 351 0.93 -10.72 -6.25
C LEU A 351 2.16 -10.94 -7.13
N THR A 352 3.36 -10.93 -6.53
CA THR A 352 4.61 -11.36 -7.19
C THR A 352 4.91 -12.82 -6.88
N ILE A 353 5.15 -13.64 -7.90
CA ILE A 353 5.44 -15.08 -7.81
C ILE A 353 6.80 -15.40 -8.45
N ALA A 354 7.60 -16.23 -7.78
CA ALA A 354 8.86 -16.74 -8.33
C ALA A 354 9.23 -18.11 -7.73
N PRO A 355 10.26 -18.82 -8.26
CA PRO A 355 10.73 -20.09 -7.71
C PRO A 355 11.14 -20.00 -6.23
N HIS A 356 10.76 -21.01 -5.45
CA HIS A 356 10.99 -21.04 -4.01
C HIS A 356 12.49 -21.01 -3.64
N TYR A 357 12.85 -20.13 -2.70
CA TYR A 357 14.20 -20.07 -2.15
C TYR A 357 14.22 -19.47 -0.73
N ALA A 358 15.38 -19.51 -0.05
CA ALA A 358 15.56 -18.85 1.23
C ALA A 358 15.24 -17.35 1.13
N TYR A 359 14.53 -16.82 2.14
CA TYR A 359 14.19 -15.40 2.30
C TYR A 359 13.40 -14.79 1.12
N CYS A 360 12.64 -15.61 0.38
CA CYS A 360 11.94 -15.18 -0.84
C CYS A 360 10.63 -14.39 -0.59
N SER A 361 10.07 -14.43 0.63
CA SER A 361 8.84 -13.74 1.03
C SER A 361 8.96 -13.18 2.46
N PRO A 362 8.06 -12.28 2.90
CA PRO A 362 8.07 -11.72 4.26
C PRO A 362 7.91 -12.82 5.33
N ALA A 363 6.96 -13.74 5.15
CA ALA A 363 6.77 -14.90 6.03
C ALA A 363 7.99 -15.86 6.09
N ALA A 364 8.92 -15.78 5.12
CA ALA A 364 10.17 -16.55 5.09
C ALA A 364 11.42 -15.70 5.39
N ALA A 365 11.27 -14.45 5.84
CA ALA A 365 12.33 -13.45 5.92
C ALA A 365 13.46 -13.76 6.91
N LEU A 366 14.67 -13.28 6.61
CA LEU A 366 15.81 -13.31 7.52
C LEU A 366 15.53 -12.40 8.73
N THR A 367 15.22 -12.98 9.89
CA THR A 367 14.83 -12.21 11.07
C THR A 367 16.06 -11.75 11.87
N ASN A 368 16.15 -10.44 12.14
CA ASN A 368 17.19 -9.76 12.92
C ASN A 368 18.64 -10.20 12.58
N PRO A 369 19.13 -9.98 11.34
CA PRO A 369 20.56 -10.10 11.05
C PRO A 369 21.39 -9.18 11.95
N GLY A 370 22.63 -9.58 12.21
CA GLY A 370 23.59 -8.74 12.94
C GLY A 370 24.08 -7.54 12.12
N GLU A 371 24.80 -6.64 12.79
CA GLU A 371 25.40 -5.43 12.19
C GLU A 371 26.65 -5.74 11.30
N ASP A 372 27.11 -6.99 11.34
CA ASP A 372 28.10 -7.52 10.39
C ASP A 372 27.50 -7.75 8.99
N ILE A 373 28.39 -8.03 8.02
CA ILE A 373 27.99 -8.33 6.65
C ILE A 373 27.20 -9.65 6.61
N SER A 374 25.90 -9.54 6.39
CA SER A 374 24.98 -10.65 6.21
C SER A 374 24.96 -11.09 4.74
N ARG A 375 25.44 -12.30 4.50
CA ARG A 375 25.49 -12.92 3.17
C ARG A 375 24.15 -13.56 2.83
N MET A 376 23.50 -13.00 1.82
CA MET A 376 22.29 -13.53 1.19
C MET A 376 22.60 -13.93 -0.25
N ARG A 377 21.69 -14.64 -0.92
CA ARG A 377 21.96 -15.15 -2.27
C ARG A 377 20.70 -15.29 -3.09
N ILE A 378 20.66 -14.63 -4.24
CA ILE A 378 19.59 -14.82 -5.22
C ILE A 378 19.87 -16.12 -5.99
N ASN A 379 19.32 -17.19 -5.42
CA ASN A 379 19.01 -18.49 -6.05
C ASN A 379 18.77 -18.52 -7.56
N LYS A 380 17.87 -17.63 -7.94
CA LYS A 380 16.96 -17.80 -9.06
C LYS A 380 16.57 -16.44 -9.62
N GLN A 381 16.50 -16.40 -10.95
CA GLN A 381 16.18 -15.20 -11.71
C GLN A 381 14.84 -14.64 -11.22
N GLY A 382 14.83 -13.35 -10.85
CA GLY A 382 13.64 -12.64 -10.39
C GLY A 382 13.28 -12.79 -8.92
N ASN A 383 14.09 -13.46 -8.08
CA ASN A 383 13.79 -13.58 -6.65
C ASN A 383 14.14 -12.32 -5.84
N TYR A 384 13.20 -11.85 -5.02
CA TYR A 384 13.48 -10.92 -3.92
C TYR A 384 14.25 -11.59 -2.76
N GLN A 385 14.87 -10.77 -1.91
CA GLN A 385 15.36 -11.16 -0.59
C GLN A 385 14.70 -10.29 0.49
N TRP A 386 14.14 -10.93 1.51
CA TRP A 386 13.42 -10.29 2.61
C TRP A 386 14.15 -10.43 3.93
N VAL A 387 14.17 -9.34 4.68
CA VAL A 387 14.73 -9.26 6.03
C VAL A 387 13.67 -8.67 6.96
N HIS A 388 13.54 -9.20 8.17
CA HIS A 388 12.56 -8.74 9.17
C HIS A 388 13.27 -8.24 10.42
N PHE A 389 12.99 -7.01 10.82
CA PHE A 389 13.55 -6.39 12.01
C PHE A 389 12.46 -6.22 13.06
N THR A 390 12.53 -7.03 14.13
CA THR A 390 11.50 -7.02 15.19
C THR A 390 11.61 -5.82 16.15
N ASN A 391 12.66 -5.01 16.00
CA ASN A 391 13.01 -3.94 16.93
C ASN A 391 12.99 -2.59 16.20
N PRO A 392 12.17 -1.60 16.64
CA PRO A 392 12.14 -0.28 16.02
C PRO A 392 13.43 0.52 16.25
N GLY A 393 13.57 1.63 15.55
CA GLY A 393 14.68 2.58 15.66
C GLY A 393 15.26 2.95 14.30
N THR A 394 16.38 3.69 14.31
CA THR A 394 17.05 4.11 13.07
C THR A 394 18.07 3.06 12.63
N TYR A 395 17.99 2.68 11.37
CA TYR A 395 18.86 1.71 10.73
C TYR A 395 19.41 2.29 9.43
N THR A 396 20.70 2.10 9.18
CA THR A 396 21.34 2.35 7.89
C THR A 396 21.73 1.03 7.23
N PHE A 397 21.54 0.96 5.92
CA PHE A 397 21.81 -0.21 5.08
C PHE A 397 22.75 0.15 3.95
N THR A 398 23.67 -0.76 3.63
CA THR A 398 24.34 -0.80 2.32
C THR A 398 24.24 -2.21 1.74
N VAL A 399 24.14 -2.30 0.43
CA VAL A 399 24.05 -3.57 -0.30
C VAL A 399 25.00 -3.57 -1.49
N ALA A 400 25.63 -4.70 -1.76
CA ALA A 400 26.44 -4.92 -2.96
C ALA A 400 26.49 -6.41 -3.28
N SER A 401 26.80 -6.77 -4.53
CA SER A 401 27.17 -8.16 -4.84
C SER A 401 28.58 -8.49 -4.36
N GLU A 402 28.84 -9.77 -4.06
CA GLU A 402 30.23 -10.25 -3.89
C GLU A 402 31.02 -10.32 -5.21
N THR A 403 30.34 -10.41 -6.36
CA THR A 403 30.96 -10.75 -7.66
C THR A 403 30.75 -9.72 -8.76
N ASP A 404 29.66 -8.96 -8.73
CA ASP A 404 29.36 -7.91 -9.71
C ASP A 404 29.15 -6.54 -9.04
N ASN A 405 30.16 -5.69 -9.13
CA ASN A 405 30.10 -4.33 -8.59
C ASN A 405 29.37 -3.33 -9.51
N THR A 406 28.76 -3.79 -10.62
CA THR A 406 28.05 -2.95 -11.59
C THR A 406 26.53 -2.98 -11.46
N THR A 407 25.95 -4.05 -10.89
CA THR A 407 24.51 -4.16 -10.64
C THR A 407 24.07 -3.23 -9.48
N PRO A 408 23.12 -2.30 -9.70
CA PRO A 408 22.47 -1.56 -8.65
C PRO A 408 21.34 -2.39 -8.00
N PHE A 409 20.97 -2.01 -6.77
CA PHE A 409 19.93 -2.69 -6.00
C PHE A 409 18.93 -1.69 -5.44
N GLU A 410 17.66 -2.06 -5.44
CA GLU A 410 16.62 -1.38 -4.67
C GLU A 410 16.53 -2.02 -3.28
N ILE A 411 16.46 -1.17 -2.25
CA ILE A 411 16.10 -1.49 -0.87
C ILE A 411 14.84 -0.70 -0.50
N ILE A 412 13.72 -1.37 -0.24
CA ILE A 412 12.51 -0.74 0.31
C ILE A 412 12.23 -1.30 1.70
N ALA A 413 11.93 -0.42 2.66
CA ALA A 413 11.39 -0.82 3.95
C ALA A 413 9.85 -0.74 3.96
N TYR A 414 9.21 -1.63 4.70
CA TYR A 414 7.76 -1.72 4.87
C TYR A 414 7.41 -1.90 6.34
N ARG A 415 6.23 -1.43 6.78
CA ARG A 415 5.72 -1.72 8.13
C ARG A 415 5.46 -3.22 8.27
N ASP A 416 5.53 -3.76 9.48
CA ASP A 416 5.18 -5.18 9.68
C ASP A 416 3.66 -5.40 9.73
N GLU A 417 2.91 -4.32 9.90
CA GLU A 417 1.45 -4.18 9.78
C GLU A 417 0.95 -3.61 8.43
N ASP A 418 1.84 -3.29 7.48
CA ASP A 418 1.48 -2.72 6.17
C ASP A 418 2.64 -2.89 5.16
N LEU A 419 2.49 -3.87 4.25
CA LEU A 419 3.38 -4.13 3.12
C LEU A 419 2.96 -3.41 1.84
N SER A 420 1.77 -2.80 1.86
CA SER A 420 1.24 -2.09 0.70
C SER A 420 1.89 -0.72 0.52
N THR A 421 2.14 0.02 1.60
CA THR A 421 2.79 1.35 1.54
C THR A 421 4.29 1.30 1.89
N PRO A 422 5.20 1.60 0.95
CA PRO A 422 6.62 1.79 1.23
C PRO A 422 6.89 2.85 2.30
N LEU A 423 7.78 2.54 3.26
CA LEU A 423 8.34 3.55 4.15
C LEU A 423 9.28 4.47 3.36
N LYS A 424 9.02 5.77 3.38
CA LYS A 424 9.94 6.78 2.84
C LYS A 424 11.30 6.69 3.55
N PRO A 425 12.43 6.66 2.81
CA PRO A 425 13.76 6.76 3.42
C PRO A 425 13.87 7.96 4.36
N TRP A 426 14.46 7.74 5.53
CA TRP A 426 14.93 8.84 6.35
C TRP A 426 16.11 9.53 5.66
N LYS A 427 17.12 8.81 5.18
CA LYS A 427 18.31 9.42 4.53
C LYS A 427 18.78 8.56 3.36
N GLY A 428 19.35 9.21 2.34
CA GLY A 428 19.72 8.54 1.09
C GLY A 428 18.51 8.22 0.22
N ASP A 429 18.74 7.37 -0.78
CA ASP A 429 17.75 6.90 -1.75
C ASP A 429 17.52 5.38 -1.53
N SER A 430 16.33 4.88 -1.83
CA SER A 430 16.04 3.44 -1.87
C SER A 430 16.87 2.72 -2.94
N LEU A 431 17.32 3.43 -3.98
CA LEU A 431 18.24 2.93 -5.00
C LEU A 431 19.71 3.08 -4.56
N ILE A 432 20.40 1.95 -4.38
CA ILE A 432 21.85 1.89 -4.12
C ILE A 432 22.57 1.59 -5.43
N ASP A 433 23.33 2.57 -5.95
CA ASP A 433 24.15 2.39 -7.16
C ASP A 433 25.46 1.63 -6.86
N LYS A 434 26.07 1.11 -7.94
CA LYS A 434 27.39 0.45 -8.08
C LYS A 434 28.23 0.36 -6.79
N GLY A 435 27.99 -0.69 -6.01
CA GLY A 435 28.64 -1.00 -4.73
C GLY A 435 30.14 -1.39 -4.79
N VAL A 436 30.95 -0.71 -5.61
CA VAL A 436 32.41 -0.90 -5.71
C VAL A 436 33.12 -0.64 -4.36
N GLN A 437 32.54 0.19 -3.49
CA GLN A 437 32.94 0.38 -2.09
C GLN A 437 31.70 0.51 -1.21
N LEU A 438 31.57 -0.34 -0.18
CA LEU A 438 30.45 -0.42 0.79
C LEU A 438 30.35 0.80 1.76
N SER A 439 30.71 2.00 1.32
CA SER A 439 31.00 3.14 2.20
C SER A 439 30.66 4.52 1.62
N LYS A 440 29.71 4.61 0.68
CA LYS A 440 29.21 5.90 0.16
C LYS A 440 27.70 5.91 0.05
N ASP A 441 27.16 5.00 -0.75
CA ASP A 441 25.74 4.98 -1.06
C ASP A 441 25.04 4.14 0.01
N THR A 442 24.28 4.83 0.85
CA THR A 442 23.61 4.28 2.04
C THR A 442 22.17 4.74 2.05
N VAL A 443 21.25 3.86 2.42
CA VAL A 443 19.87 4.23 2.76
C VAL A 443 19.65 4.07 4.26
N SER A 444 18.96 5.02 4.88
CA SER A 444 18.58 4.95 6.28
C SER A 444 17.07 5.00 6.42
N PHE A 445 16.49 4.15 7.26
CA PHE A 445 15.07 4.16 7.62
C PHE A 445 14.93 4.31 9.14
N ALA A 446 13.82 4.89 9.60
CA ALA A 446 13.54 5.13 11.02
C ALA A 446 12.15 4.62 11.47
N PRO A 447 11.80 3.36 11.20
CA PRO A 447 10.51 2.78 11.58
C PRO A 447 10.25 2.82 13.09
N SER A 448 9.03 3.20 13.46
CA SER A 448 8.58 3.26 14.87
C SER A 448 8.09 1.92 15.43
N GLY A 449 7.82 0.95 14.57
CA GLY A 449 7.48 -0.43 14.93
C GLY A 449 8.51 -1.42 14.37
N PRO A 450 8.21 -2.74 14.45
CA PRO A 450 8.86 -3.73 13.60
C PRO A 450 8.70 -3.38 12.12
N PHE A 451 9.57 -3.91 11.27
CA PHE A 451 9.53 -3.61 9.84
C PHE A 451 10.21 -4.68 8.98
N TYR A 452 9.74 -4.81 7.74
CA TYR A 452 10.39 -5.62 6.72
C TYR A 452 11.30 -4.77 5.83
N LEU A 453 12.30 -5.40 5.24
CA LEU A 453 13.18 -4.83 4.22
C LEU A 453 13.19 -5.76 3.01
N ARG A 454 12.72 -5.27 1.86
CA ARG A 454 12.75 -5.94 0.57
C ARG A 454 13.98 -5.49 -0.21
N ILE A 455 14.74 -6.44 -0.73
CA ILE A 455 15.93 -6.19 -1.56
C ILE A 455 15.73 -6.87 -2.92
N ARG A 456 15.92 -6.12 -4.02
CA ARG A 456 15.89 -6.65 -5.39
C ARG A 456 16.98 -6.03 -6.28
N PRO A 457 17.57 -6.77 -7.23
CA PRO A 457 18.47 -6.23 -8.24
C PRO A 457 17.66 -5.46 -9.28
N VAL A 458 18.17 -4.33 -9.77
CA VAL A 458 17.48 -3.50 -10.75
C VAL A 458 18.33 -3.21 -11.98
N ASN A 459 17.66 -2.86 -13.07
CA ASN A 459 18.27 -2.42 -14.32
C ASN A 459 18.62 -0.91 -14.22
N ALA A 460 19.28 -0.37 -15.25
CA ALA A 460 19.66 1.05 -15.29
C ALA A 460 18.45 2.02 -15.39
N ASP A 461 17.27 1.50 -15.74
CA ASP A 461 15.97 2.19 -15.76
C ASP A 461 15.13 1.92 -14.49
N GLN A 462 15.74 1.35 -13.43
CA GLN A 462 15.12 0.98 -12.16
C GLN A 462 14.06 -0.14 -12.23
N THR A 463 13.80 -0.71 -13.42
CA THR A 463 12.96 -1.91 -13.57
C THR A 463 13.63 -3.12 -12.92
N HIS A 464 12.84 -4.17 -12.61
CA HIS A 464 13.39 -5.37 -12.00
C HIS A 464 14.36 -6.06 -12.95
N ASN A 465 15.61 -6.26 -12.53
CA ASN A 465 16.52 -7.16 -13.24
C ASN A 465 16.13 -8.60 -12.96
N LYS A 466 15.00 -9.03 -13.57
CA LYS A 466 14.46 -10.39 -13.49
C LYS A 466 15.51 -11.45 -13.90
N THR A 467 16.63 -11.09 -14.55
CA THR A 467 17.67 -12.05 -14.98
C THR A 467 18.87 -12.18 -14.03
N TRP A 468 18.98 -11.36 -13.00
CA TRP A 468 20.16 -11.39 -12.11
C TRP A 468 20.13 -12.59 -11.15
N THR A 469 21.30 -13.17 -10.88
CA THR A 469 21.53 -14.16 -9.81
C THR A 469 22.94 -13.96 -9.25
N GLY A 470 23.13 -14.20 -7.96
CA GLY A 470 24.42 -13.98 -7.32
C GLY A 470 24.35 -13.87 -5.80
N ASP A 471 25.52 -13.79 -5.18
CA ASP A 471 25.69 -13.53 -3.76
C ASP A 471 25.61 -12.02 -3.46
N ILE A 472 24.92 -11.68 -2.38
CA ILE A 472 24.65 -10.31 -1.91
C ILE A 472 25.21 -10.15 -0.50
N ASN A 473 26.00 -9.09 -0.30
CA ASN A 473 26.40 -8.58 1.00
C ASN A 473 25.43 -7.46 1.41
N LEU A 474 24.55 -7.73 2.37
CA LEU A 474 23.84 -6.67 3.11
C LEU A 474 24.67 -6.33 4.35
N LYS A 475 25.03 -5.06 4.52
CA LYS A 475 25.49 -4.53 5.80
C LYS A 475 24.34 -3.78 6.47
N VAL A 476 24.07 -4.11 7.72
CA VAL A 476 23.11 -3.41 8.58
C VAL A 476 23.88 -2.59 9.60
N HIS A 477 23.41 -1.40 9.94
CA HIS A 477 23.94 -0.60 11.04
C HIS A 477 22.78 -0.03 11.84
N LYS A 478 22.59 -0.46 13.10
CA LYS A 478 21.61 0.15 13.99
C LYS A 478 22.22 1.35 14.70
N HIS A 479 21.54 2.47 14.68
CA HIS A 479 22.04 3.70 15.29
C HIS A 479 21.95 3.63 16.82
N THR A 480 23.02 4.03 17.50
CA THR A 480 23.10 4.02 18.97
C THR A 480 23.30 5.42 19.58
N GLY A 481 23.43 6.44 18.73
CA GLY A 481 23.73 7.81 19.11
C GLY A 481 25.13 7.98 19.73
N VAL A 482 26.12 7.11 19.48
CA VAL A 482 27.49 7.31 20.02
C VAL A 482 28.26 8.45 19.34
N SER A 483 27.89 8.79 18.09
CA SER A 483 28.52 9.84 17.29
C SER A 483 27.48 10.67 16.52
N TRP A 484 27.94 11.73 15.85
CA TRP A 484 27.08 12.61 15.02
C TRP A 484 26.46 11.88 13.81
N ASP A 485 27.24 10.98 13.20
CA ASP A 485 26.85 10.17 12.04
C ASP A 485 26.04 8.92 12.46
N ASP A 486 26.14 8.52 13.73
CA ASP A 486 25.37 7.45 14.39
C ASP A 486 24.10 7.99 15.09
N ALA A 487 23.65 9.20 14.76
CA ALA A 487 22.55 9.85 15.45
C ALA A 487 21.21 9.13 15.23
N ILE A 488 20.45 8.91 16.31
CA ILE A 488 19.14 8.25 16.27
C ILE A 488 18.10 9.26 15.75
N ALA A 489 17.43 8.97 14.65
CA ALA A 489 16.33 9.78 14.15
C ALA A 489 15.16 9.79 15.15
N LEU A 490 14.68 10.98 15.49
CA LEU A 490 13.47 11.20 16.25
C LEU A 490 12.32 11.45 15.28
N HIS A 491 11.17 10.83 15.56
CA HIS A 491 9.90 11.19 14.92
C HIS A 491 9.08 12.10 15.83
N PRO A 492 8.36 13.08 15.27
CA PRO A 492 7.50 13.96 16.06
C PRO A 492 6.44 13.12 16.78
N PHE A 493 6.10 13.54 18.00
CA PHE A 493 5.16 12.94 18.95
C PHE A 493 5.43 11.48 19.37
N LYS A 494 6.43 10.79 18.81
CA LYS A 494 6.76 9.39 19.15
C LYS A 494 7.85 9.30 20.22
N GLU A 495 7.71 8.36 21.16
CA GLU A 495 8.70 8.11 22.20
C GLU A 495 9.85 7.22 21.66
N THR A 496 11.04 7.80 21.53
CA THR A 496 12.23 7.10 21.03
C THR A 496 13.10 6.66 22.20
N ASN A 497 13.27 5.35 22.40
CA ASN A 497 14.10 4.80 23.48
C ASN A 497 15.59 4.76 23.09
N ALA A 498 16.47 5.08 24.04
CA ALA A 498 17.93 5.08 23.83
C ALA A 498 18.70 4.64 25.08
N SER A 499 19.93 4.18 24.87
CA SER A 499 20.85 3.78 25.93
C SER A 499 22.21 4.47 25.77
N MET A 500 22.86 4.80 26.90
CA MET A 500 24.27 5.16 26.93
C MET A 500 25.09 3.98 27.46
N ALA A 501 26.00 3.46 26.63
CA ALA A 501 26.89 2.37 26.98
C ALA A 501 27.73 2.69 28.25
N ALA A 502 27.87 1.67 29.10
CA ALA A 502 28.83 1.65 30.19
C ALA A 502 30.27 1.58 29.64
N ASP A 503 31.25 1.91 30.47
CA ASP A 503 32.65 1.62 30.18
C ASP A 503 32.85 0.09 30.12
N THR A 504 33.46 -0.42 29.05
CA THR A 504 33.79 -1.85 28.93
C THR A 504 35.27 -2.12 29.17
N GLY A 505 36.07 -1.09 29.51
CA GLY A 505 37.53 -1.14 29.51
C GLY A 505 38.15 -1.16 28.10
N ILE A 506 37.34 -1.44 27.07
CA ILE A 506 37.69 -1.36 25.64
C ILE A 506 37.07 -0.08 25.06
N ASN A 507 35.77 0.11 25.23
CA ASN A 507 35.04 1.31 24.86
C ASN A 507 34.86 2.19 26.12
N PRO A 508 35.27 3.47 26.09
CA PRO A 508 35.09 4.38 27.22
C PRO A 508 33.60 4.70 27.42
N ILE A 509 33.21 5.02 28.66
CA ILE A 509 31.81 5.31 28.99
C ILE A 509 31.17 6.37 28.07
N GLN A 510 30.01 6.04 27.50
CA GLN A 510 29.27 6.95 26.64
C GLN A 510 28.71 8.11 27.48
N LYS A 511 29.19 9.33 27.22
CA LYS A 511 28.78 10.58 27.89
C LYS A 511 27.74 11.38 27.10
N LYS A 512 27.49 11.00 25.84
CA LYS A 512 26.60 11.68 24.91
C LYS A 512 25.77 10.67 24.11
N THR A 513 24.50 10.98 23.89
CA THR A 513 23.67 10.38 22.85
C THR A 513 23.27 11.45 21.86
N TYR A 514 23.57 11.25 20.58
CA TYR A 514 23.15 12.13 19.48
C TYR A 514 21.84 11.62 18.88
N PHE A 515 20.95 12.56 18.59
CA PHE A 515 19.66 12.35 17.93
C PHE A 515 19.52 13.28 16.73
N GLU A 516 19.06 12.78 15.59
CA GLU A 516 18.70 13.57 14.41
C GLU A 516 17.21 13.90 14.46
N LEU A 517 16.84 15.12 14.07
CA LEU A 517 15.45 15.48 13.81
C LEU A 517 15.40 16.45 12.63
N ARG A 518 14.23 16.52 12.00
CA ARG A 518 13.98 17.41 10.86
C ARG A 518 12.87 18.39 11.13
N THR A 519 12.94 19.49 10.40
CA THR A 519 11.92 20.53 10.37
C THR A 519 11.38 20.61 8.96
N GLU A 520 10.07 20.49 8.81
CA GLU A 520 9.42 20.72 7.51
C GLU A 520 9.42 22.22 7.22
N GLN A 521 9.48 22.64 5.96
CA GLN A 521 9.43 24.07 5.64
C GLN A 521 7.97 24.54 5.63
N LEU A 522 7.56 25.33 6.63
CA LEU A 522 6.24 25.96 6.65
C LEU A 522 6.07 26.87 5.43
N LEU A 523 4.90 26.84 4.75
CA LEU A 523 4.62 27.73 3.62
C LEU A 523 4.61 29.21 4.03
N SER A 524 4.20 29.48 5.27
CA SER A 524 4.25 30.80 5.91
C SER A 524 5.67 31.30 6.22
N LEU A 525 6.68 30.42 6.14
CA LEU A 525 8.04 30.64 6.66
C LEU A 525 8.11 30.92 8.18
N LYS A 526 7.04 30.63 8.94
CA LYS A 526 7.03 30.76 10.39
C LYS A 526 8.05 29.85 11.08
N LYS A 527 8.23 30.11 12.37
CA LYS A 527 9.03 29.26 13.27
C LYS A 527 8.20 28.07 13.74
N GLN A 528 8.79 26.89 13.68
CA GLN A 528 8.29 25.73 14.43
C GLN A 528 8.79 25.81 15.88
N ASP A 529 7.87 25.62 16.81
CA ASP A 529 8.17 25.39 18.22
C ASP A 529 8.45 23.89 18.41
N PHE A 530 9.43 23.59 19.26
CA PHE A 530 9.78 22.23 19.67
C PHE A 530 9.81 22.13 21.20
N SER A 531 9.13 21.12 21.74
CA SER A 531 9.28 20.70 23.14
C SER A 531 9.87 19.30 23.15
N PHE A 532 10.75 19.03 24.12
CA PHE A 532 11.39 17.72 24.29
C PHE A 532 11.11 17.19 25.70
N THR A 533 10.77 15.91 25.80
CA THR A 533 10.53 15.21 27.06
C THR A 533 11.52 14.06 27.19
N LEU A 534 12.49 14.22 28.09
CA LEU A 534 13.41 13.17 28.49
C LEU A 534 12.86 12.43 29.71
N THR A 535 12.70 11.11 29.61
CA THR A 535 12.25 10.24 30.72
C THR A 535 13.27 9.14 30.99
N GLN A 536 13.75 9.00 32.22
CA GLN A 536 14.64 7.90 32.60
C GLN A 536 13.87 6.57 32.56
N LYS A 537 14.48 5.53 31.98
CA LYS A 537 13.92 4.17 31.85
C LYS A 537 14.75 3.16 32.65
N GLY A 538 14.16 2.01 32.94
CA GLY A 538 14.89 0.78 33.22
C GLY A 538 14.91 -0.11 31.97
N VAL A 539 15.70 -1.17 31.98
CA VAL A 539 15.63 -2.26 31.00
C VAL A 539 15.47 -3.57 31.76
N ASN A 540 14.57 -4.44 31.29
CA ASN A 540 14.28 -5.72 31.93
C ASN A 540 15.17 -6.86 31.38
N SER A 541 14.96 -8.09 31.84
CA SER A 541 15.74 -9.27 31.40
C SER A 541 15.52 -9.68 29.93
N SER A 542 14.48 -9.18 29.27
CA SER A 542 14.20 -9.38 27.84
C SER A 542 14.81 -8.26 26.96
N GLY A 543 15.40 -7.22 27.55
CA GLY A 543 15.92 -6.05 26.83
C GLY A 543 14.89 -4.94 26.59
N GLU A 544 13.68 -5.07 27.13
CA GLU A 544 12.59 -4.13 26.93
C GLU A 544 12.69 -2.92 27.88
N TYR A 545 12.41 -1.73 27.35
CA TYR A 545 12.43 -0.48 28.10
C TYR A 545 11.19 -0.39 29.02
N THR A 546 11.44 -0.16 30.31
CA THR A 546 10.44 -0.18 31.38
C THR A 546 10.54 1.06 32.26
N LYS A 547 9.60 1.25 33.19
CA LYS A 547 9.76 2.27 34.25
C LYS A 547 10.92 1.85 35.16
N PRO A 548 11.82 2.76 35.60
CA PRO A 548 12.89 2.42 36.53
C PRO A 548 12.36 1.76 37.80
N ALA A 549 13.15 0.86 38.39
CA ALA A 549 12.76 0.20 39.63
C ALA A 549 12.57 1.23 40.77
N SER A 550 11.62 0.95 41.67
CA SER A 550 11.36 1.85 42.81
C SER A 550 12.61 1.95 43.68
N GLY A 551 13.11 3.17 43.88
CA GLY A 551 14.35 3.45 44.62
C GLY A 551 15.62 3.51 43.75
N THR A 552 15.56 3.29 42.44
CA THR A 552 16.70 3.57 41.54
C THR A 552 17.11 5.05 41.66
N SER A 553 18.42 5.30 41.78
CA SER A 553 18.97 6.65 41.79
C SER A 553 18.70 7.35 40.46
N LYS A 554 18.07 8.53 40.54
CA LYS A 554 17.83 9.38 39.36
C LYS A 554 19.15 9.85 38.78
N GLU A 555 19.36 9.61 37.50
CA GLU A 555 20.48 10.21 36.77
C GLU A 555 20.16 11.67 36.42
N LYS A 556 21.21 12.47 36.26
CA LYS A 556 21.11 13.83 35.71
C LYS A 556 21.50 13.78 34.25
N PHE A 557 20.79 14.53 33.41
CA PHE A 557 21.12 14.71 32.01
C PHE A 557 21.24 16.20 31.70
N GLY A 558 22.22 16.58 30.88
CA GLY A 558 22.24 17.86 30.18
C GLY A 558 21.75 17.66 28.75
N TYR A 559 21.46 18.75 28.03
CA TYR A 559 21.14 18.64 26.61
C TYR A 559 21.43 19.92 25.83
N GLN A 560 21.77 19.74 24.54
CA GLN A 560 22.18 20.77 23.60
C GLN A 560 21.48 20.54 22.25
N LEU A 561 20.97 21.59 21.61
CA LEU A 561 20.47 21.52 20.23
C LEU A 561 21.41 22.29 19.30
N LYS A 562 21.77 21.71 18.16
CA LYS A 562 22.73 22.28 17.19
C LYS A 562 22.23 22.08 15.75
N ALA A 563 22.55 23.02 14.86
CA ALA A 563 22.32 22.87 13.42
C ALA A 563 23.42 22.05 12.71
N SER A 564 24.67 22.09 13.22
CA SER A 564 25.80 21.37 12.64
C SER A 564 26.84 21.01 13.69
N ILE A 565 27.75 20.08 13.35
CA ILE A 565 28.74 19.52 14.27
C ILE A 565 29.60 20.61 14.93
N ASP A 566 30.15 21.51 14.11
CA ASP A 566 30.96 22.67 14.53
C ASP A 566 30.15 23.96 14.73
N GLY A 567 28.83 23.92 14.50
CA GLY A 567 27.95 25.08 14.66
C GLY A 567 27.84 25.57 16.11
N PRO A 568 27.23 26.75 16.36
CA PRO A 568 26.90 27.19 17.71
C PRO A 568 25.83 26.27 18.34
N ASP A 569 25.79 26.25 19.67
CA ASP A 569 24.65 25.72 20.42
C ASP A 569 23.46 26.68 20.24
N LEU A 570 22.35 26.19 19.67
CA LEU A 570 21.11 26.96 19.48
C LEU A 570 20.29 27.04 20.77
N PHE A 571 20.34 25.95 21.53
CA PHE A 571 19.78 25.82 22.87
C PHE A 571 20.72 24.94 23.70
N LYS A 572 20.84 25.21 25.00
CA LYS A 572 21.64 24.43 25.93
C LYS A 572 21.13 24.53 27.35
N VAL A 573 21.00 23.38 28.02
CA VAL A 573 20.85 23.27 29.47
C VAL A 573 21.95 22.34 29.98
N ASP A 574 22.73 22.84 30.94
CA ASP A 574 23.81 22.06 31.54
C ASP A 574 23.26 21.04 32.54
N GLU A 575 23.92 19.88 32.60
CA GLU A 575 23.66 18.75 33.50
C GLU A 575 23.70 19.08 35.01
N THR A 576 24.15 20.28 35.38
CA THR A 576 24.07 20.80 36.75
C THR A 576 22.68 21.35 37.09
N GLN A 577 21.99 21.95 36.11
CA GLN A 577 20.71 22.67 36.27
C GLN A 577 19.50 21.74 36.24
N VAL A 578 19.59 20.58 35.57
CA VAL A 578 18.52 19.58 35.58
C VAL A 578 18.39 18.98 36.99
N GLY A 579 17.29 19.36 37.65
CA GLY A 579 16.85 18.79 38.92
C GLY A 579 16.38 17.35 38.77
N ALA A 580 16.51 16.57 39.83
CA ALA A 580 16.19 15.14 39.83
C ALA A 580 14.66 14.88 39.90
N LEU A 581 13.93 15.25 38.85
CA LEU A 581 12.51 14.95 38.63
C LEU A 581 12.37 13.66 37.80
N TRP A 582 11.23 12.95 37.94
CA TRP A 582 10.99 11.68 37.20
C TRP A 582 10.63 11.92 35.72
N SER A 583 10.12 13.11 35.42
CA SER A 583 9.99 13.69 34.10
C SER A 583 10.36 15.18 34.21
N LEU A 584 10.88 15.76 33.13
CA LEU A 584 10.79 17.20 32.90
C LEU A 584 9.56 17.40 31.99
N PRO A 585 8.38 17.73 32.54
CA PRO A 585 7.15 17.77 31.73
C PRO A 585 7.13 18.93 30.72
N TYR A 586 7.95 19.96 30.90
CA TYR A 586 7.97 21.14 30.04
C TYR A 586 9.39 21.61 29.73
N LEU A 587 9.78 21.48 28.47
CA LEU A 587 10.63 22.45 27.79
C LEU A 587 9.71 23.54 27.22
N THR A 588 9.52 24.62 27.96
CA THR A 588 8.68 25.75 27.50
C THR A 588 9.37 26.48 26.35
N ASN A 589 8.85 26.26 25.14
CA ASN A 589 8.85 27.17 23.99
C ASN A 589 10.16 27.96 23.77
N THR A 590 11.23 27.26 23.35
CA THR A 590 12.28 27.95 22.59
C THR A 590 11.84 27.98 21.12
N ALA A 591 11.31 29.11 20.67
CA ALA A 591 10.87 29.32 19.30
C ALA A 591 12.07 29.45 18.35
N ILE A 592 12.53 28.32 17.80
CA ILE A 592 13.72 28.24 16.96
C ILE A 592 13.34 28.61 15.53
N SER A 593 13.99 29.65 15.00
CA SER A 593 13.87 30.00 13.59
C SER A 593 14.59 28.94 12.76
N ALA A 594 13.84 28.01 12.19
CA ALA A 594 14.37 26.99 11.30
C ALA A 594 15.09 27.64 10.10
N LYS A 595 16.28 27.14 9.77
CA LYS A 595 17.15 27.57 8.65
C LYS A 595 18.02 26.44 8.10
N SER A 596 17.73 25.21 8.52
CA SER A 596 18.45 23.98 8.21
C SER A 596 17.40 22.88 8.26
N ASP A 597 17.36 22.00 7.27
CA ASP A 597 16.33 20.95 7.19
C ASP A 597 16.58 19.84 8.25
N GLU A 598 17.81 19.82 8.78
CA GLU A 598 18.35 18.82 9.70
C GLU A 598 18.94 19.51 10.96
N TYR A 599 18.65 18.95 12.13
CA TYR A 599 19.23 19.36 13.42
C TYR A 599 19.79 18.15 14.18
N ARG A 600 20.60 18.40 15.23
CA ARG A 600 20.91 17.41 16.26
C ARG A 600 20.50 17.88 17.64
N LEU A 601 19.81 17.00 18.36
CA LEU A 601 19.72 17.03 19.82
C LEU A 601 20.82 16.14 20.39
N ILE A 602 21.58 16.67 21.34
CA ILE A 602 22.62 15.95 22.06
C ILE A 602 22.16 15.85 23.51
N VAL A 603 21.92 14.64 24.01
CA VAL A 603 21.72 14.39 25.44
C VAL A 603 23.09 14.08 26.05
N THR A 604 23.49 14.80 27.11
CA THR A 604 24.71 14.52 27.88
C THR A 604 24.36 13.88 29.21
N ARG A 605 25.27 13.07 29.76
CA ARG A 605 25.27 12.76 31.19
C ARG A 605 26.61 13.16 31.81
N PRO A 606 26.61 13.67 33.06
CA PRO A 606 27.85 13.91 33.79
C PRO A 606 28.58 12.58 33.98
N GLN A 607 29.88 12.61 34.28
CA GLN A 607 30.62 11.39 34.63
C GLN A 607 29.93 10.68 35.81
N PRO A 608 29.35 9.48 35.61
CA PRO A 608 28.68 8.78 36.69
C PRO A 608 29.73 8.24 37.67
N THR A 609 29.37 8.21 38.95
CA THR A 609 30.22 7.67 40.02
C THR A 609 30.32 6.14 39.99
N SER A 610 29.44 5.48 39.25
CA SER A 610 29.41 4.05 38.97
C SER A 610 29.57 3.78 37.47
N ASN A 611 30.18 2.65 37.13
CA ASN A 611 30.22 2.18 35.74
C ASN A 611 28.89 1.52 35.34
N THR A 612 27.87 2.33 35.06
CA THR A 612 26.51 1.88 34.76
C THR A 612 26.04 2.34 33.38
N GLN A 613 25.23 1.50 32.71
CA GLN A 613 24.47 1.94 31.54
C GLN A 613 23.37 2.90 31.99
N ALA A 614 23.09 3.93 31.19
CA ALA A 614 21.92 4.77 31.36
C ALA A 614 20.88 4.39 30.31
N HIS A 615 19.61 4.31 30.69
CA HIS A 615 18.51 4.07 29.76
C HIS A 615 17.51 5.22 29.90
N PHE A 616 17.03 5.75 28.79
CA PHE A 616 16.07 6.84 28.77
C PHE A 616 15.26 6.81 27.48
N SER A 617 14.23 7.64 27.42
CA SER A 617 13.52 7.96 26.18
C SER A 617 13.54 9.44 25.89
N MET A 618 13.36 9.76 24.62
CA MET A 618 13.16 11.09 24.09
C MET A 618 11.86 11.11 23.26
N ARG A 619 10.87 11.87 23.71
CA ARG A 619 9.74 12.31 22.88
C ARG A 619 10.01 13.76 22.49
N TYR A 620 9.85 14.15 21.23
CA TYR A 620 9.68 15.57 20.90
C TYR A 620 8.27 15.81 20.37
N THR A 621 7.73 16.98 20.65
CA THR A 621 6.46 17.46 20.08
C THR A 621 6.71 18.80 19.40
N THR A 622 5.80 19.18 18.52
CA THR A 622 5.89 20.44 17.77
C THR A 622 4.51 21.04 17.55
N ASN A 623 4.46 22.36 17.28
CA ASN A 623 3.25 23.02 16.82
C ASN A 623 2.90 22.70 15.35
N LEU A 624 3.81 22.08 14.58
CA LEU A 624 3.56 21.63 13.21
C LEU A 624 2.34 20.69 13.12
N ARG A 625 1.50 20.95 12.12
CA ARG A 625 0.29 20.22 11.72
C ARG A 625 0.30 20.10 10.20
N ASN A 626 -0.30 19.05 9.66
CA ASN A 626 -0.47 18.88 8.22
C ASN A 626 -1.96 18.91 7.87
N LEU A 627 -2.34 19.83 7.00
CA LEU A 627 -3.69 19.91 6.44
C LEU A 627 -3.72 19.20 5.09
N ASP A 628 -4.57 18.19 4.99
CA ASP A 628 -5.00 17.62 3.72
C ASP A 628 -6.50 17.92 3.56
N ILE A 629 -6.83 18.75 2.56
CA ILE A 629 -8.20 19.10 2.20
C ILE A 629 -8.65 18.05 1.20
N MET A 630 -9.49 17.11 1.63
CA MET A 630 -9.90 15.98 0.80
C MET A 630 -11.08 16.34 -0.12
N THR A 631 -12.11 17.00 0.42
CA THR A 631 -13.31 17.33 -0.36
C THR A 631 -14.02 18.53 0.23
N LEU A 632 -14.13 19.63 -0.53
CA LEU A 632 -15.16 20.61 -0.29
C LEU A 632 -16.41 20.21 -1.08
N ARG A 633 -17.59 20.25 -0.45
CA ARG A 633 -18.87 20.17 -1.16
C ARG A 633 -19.65 21.45 -0.85
N CYS A 634 -19.43 22.48 -1.66
CA CYS A 634 -20.48 23.48 -1.86
C CYS A 634 -21.62 22.76 -2.56
N LYS A 635 -22.76 22.62 -1.90
CA LYS A 635 -24.02 22.39 -2.59
C LYS A 635 -24.61 23.77 -2.79
N ASP A 636 -24.52 24.25 -4.01
CA ASP A 636 -25.23 25.45 -4.43
C ASP A 636 -26.73 25.28 -4.16
N GLN A 637 -27.38 26.38 -3.79
CA GLN A 637 -28.81 26.46 -3.60
C GLN A 637 -29.34 27.54 -4.54
N GLU A 638 -29.24 27.28 -5.86
CA GLU A 638 -29.93 28.04 -6.93
C GLU A 638 -31.28 28.56 -6.40
N ASP A 639 -31.41 29.88 -6.23
CA ASP A 639 -32.62 30.46 -5.66
C ASP A 639 -33.72 30.52 -6.72
N SER A 640 -34.25 29.32 -7.00
CA SER A 640 -35.05 28.84 -8.14
C SER A 640 -36.36 29.58 -8.46
N ASN A 641 -36.54 30.76 -7.88
CA ASN A 641 -37.67 31.67 -8.08
C ASN A 641 -37.26 33.04 -8.66
N ILE A 642 -35.96 33.34 -8.81
CA ILE A 642 -35.47 34.64 -9.31
C ILE A 642 -34.73 34.43 -10.65
N LEU A 643 -35.36 34.85 -11.77
CA LEU A 643 -34.83 34.74 -13.14
C LEU A 643 -33.79 35.81 -13.50
N ASP A 644 -33.45 36.68 -12.55
CA ASP A 644 -32.56 37.83 -12.67
C ASP A 644 -31.69 37.96 -11.40
N ALA A 645 -31.36 36.84 -10.73
CA ALA A 645 -30.39 36.85 -9.63
C ALA A 645 -28.99 37.04 -10.20
N GLU A 646 -28.18 37.86 -9.53
CA GLU A 646 -26.75 37.94 -9.77
C GLU A 646 -26.09 36.69 -9.13
N ASP A 647 -25.05 36.16 -9.76
CA ASP A 647 -24.47 34.84 -9.48
C ASP A 647 -23.22 35.00 -8.59
N ASP A 648 -23.30 34.48 -7.36
CA ASP A 648 -22.36 34.81 -6.27
C ASP A 648 -21.33 33.68 -6.06
N ASP A 649 -20.27 33.68 -6.88
CA ASP A 649 -19.21 32.66 -6.96
C ASP A 649 -18.61 32.32 -5.56
N PRO A 650 -18.89 31.13 -4.97
CA PRO A 650 -18.42 30.82 -3.62
C PRO A 650 -16.90 30.61 -3.59
N TYR A 651 -16.24 30.99 -2.50
CA TYR A 651 -14.78 30.84 -2.40
C TYR A 651 -14.25 30.51 -1.00
N LEU A 652 -13.21 29.69 -0.95
CA LEU A 652 -12.56 29.26 0.30
C LEU A 652 -11.31 30.09 0.59
N LYS A 653 -11.35 30.91 1.65
CA LYS A 653 -10.26 31.77 2.12
C LYS A 653 -9.50 31.03 3.23
N LEU A 654 -8.35 30.46 2.88
CA LEU A 654 -7.43 29.79 3.81
C LEU A 654 -6.40 30.77 4.37
N ASN A 655 -6.59 31.22 5.60
CA ASN A 655 -5.63 32.01 6.36
C ASN A 655 -4.64 31.06 7.09
N ILE A 656 -3.56 30.70 6.42
CA ILE A 656 -2.52 29.80 6.93
C ILE A 656 -1.57 30.62 7.82
N ASP A 657 -1.45 30.20 9.07
CA ASP A 657 -0.62 30.79 10.12
C ASP A 657 -0.89 32.27 10.44
N GLY A 658 -1.88 32.94 9.84
CA GLY A 658 -2.03 34.40 9.97
C GLY A 658 -0.96 35.20 9.22
N GLU A 659 -0.22 34.57 8.29
CA GLU A 659 0.82 35.21 7.46
C GLU A 659 0.70 34.87 5.96
N LEU A 660 0.01 33.78 5.60
CA LEU A 660 -0.26 33.41 4.20
C LEU A 660 -1.77 33.20 3.98
N THR A 661 -2.43 34.19 3.39
CA THR A 661 -3.79 34.01 2.86
C THR A 661 -3.73 33.35 1.49
N ARG A 662 -4.50 32.28 1.32
CA ARG A 662 -4.78 31.59 0.05
C ARG A 662 -6.28 31.66 -0.21
N THR A 663 -6.70 32.44 -1.19
CA THR A 663 -8.04 32.32 -1.76
C THR A 663 -8.04 31.17 -2.75
N LEU A 664 -9.00 30.25 -2.60
CA LEU A 664 -9.36 29.23 -3.57
C LEU A 664 -10.75 29.60 -4.07
N TRP A 665 -10.79 30.28 -5.21
CA TRP A 665 -12.01 30.51 -5.96
C TRP A 665 -12.54 29.16 -6.43
N TYR A 666 -13.83 28.93 -6.20
CA TYR A 666 -14.56 28.05 -7.09
C TYR A 666 -14.91 28.86 -8.34
N GLY A 667 -15.58 28.24 -9.30
CA GLY A 667 -15.95 28.90 -10.53
C GLY A 667 -17.27 28.31 -10.96
N ASP A 668 -18.20 29.22 -11.25
CA ASP A 668 -19.50 28.99 -11.88
C ASP A 668 -19.49 27.84 -12.93
N THR A 669 -20.61 27.13 -12.97
CA THR A 669 -20.84 25.93 -13.76
C THR A 669 -22.07 26.02 -14.67
N ASP A 670 -22.80 27.13 -14.67
CA ASP A 670 -24.05 27.34 -15.40
C ASP A 670 -23.88 27.35 -16.94
N GLU A 671 -24.99 27.09 -17.66
CA GLU A 671 -24.99 27.04 -19.13
C GLU A 671 -25.16 28.41 -19.81
N ASN A 672 -25.46 29.47 -19.07
CA ASN A 672 -25.67 30.82 -19.60
C ASN A 672 -24.33 31.48 -19.97
N GLN A 673 -23.27 31.21 -19.21
CA GLN A 673 -21.91 31.59 -19.55
C GLN A 673 -21.24 30.57 -20.50
N SER A 674 -20.49 31.05 -21.50
CA SER A 674 -19.95 30.19 -22.57
C SER A 674 -18.70 29.35 -22.19
N HIS A 675 -18.65 28.80 -20.97
CA HIS A 675 -17.42 28.33 -20.32
C HIS A 675 -17.46 26.93 -19.67
N HIS A 676 -18.00 25.94 -20.40
CA HIS A 676 -17.60 24.52 -20.30
C HIS A 676 -18.02 23.71 -19.04
N GLY A 677 -19.18 24.04 -18.44
CA GLY A 677 -20.00 23.08 -17.67
C GLY A 677 -19.47 22.62 -16.31
N PRO A 678 -20.23 21.76 -15.59
CA PRO A 678 -20.01 21.46 -14.17
C PRO A 678 -18.78 20.60 -13.88
N LYS A 679 -17.62 21.26 -13.87
CA LYS A 679 -16.43 20.71 -13.24
C LYS A 679 -16.57 20.81 -11.73
N ARG A 680 -16.98 19.69 -11.11
CA ARG A 680 -16.78 19.39 -9.68
C ARG A 680 -15.36 19.81 -9.27
N ILE A 681 -15.18 20.96 -8.62
CA ILE A 681 -13.84 21.51 -8.31
C ILE A 681 -13.25 20.78 -7.10
N LEU A 682 -12.76 19.59 -7.38
CA LEU A 682 -11.68 18.93 -6.65
C LEU A 682 -10.55 19.94 -6.54
N GLY A 683 -10.32 20.45 -5.32
CA GLY A 683 -9.62 21.71 -5.09
C GLY A 683 -8.32 21.82 -5.89
N GLY A 684 -8.30 22.72 -6.89
CA GLY A 684 -7.27 22.79 -7.94
C GLY A 684 -5.87 22.61 -7.39
N SER A 685 -5.27 21.44 -7.65
CA SER A 685 -4.32 20.83 -6.71
C SER A 685 -3.17 21.76 -6.33
N LEU A 686 -3.05 22.03 -5.03
CA LEU A 686 -1.82 22.57 -4.41
C LEU A 686 -0.75 21.45 -4.34
N ASN A 687 -0.50 20.80 -5.49
CA ASN A 687 0.39 19.66 -5.75
C ASN A 687 0.49 18.67 -4.57
N THR A 688 -0.63 18.12 -4.10
CA THR A 688 -0.73 17.09 -3.02
C THR A 688 0.47 17.02 -2.06
N HIS A 689 0.75 18.15 -1.40
CA HIS A 689 1.86 18.31 -0.47
C HIS A 689 1.31 18.85 0.85
N LYS A 690 0.75 17.93 1.65
CA LYS A 690 0.44 18.03 3.09
C LYS A 690 0.82 19.39 3.69
N ILE A 691 -0.12 20.34 3.69
CA ILE A 691 0.21 21.75 3.93
C ILE A 691 0.73 21.89 5.37
N PRO A 692 2.02 22.24 5.58
CA PRO A 692 2.62 22.28 6.91
C PRO A 692 2.31 23.63 7.56
N PHE A 693 1.52 23.61 8.63
CA PHE A 693 0.97 24.77 9.32
C PHE A 693 1.12 24.69 10.85
N THR A 694 0.82 25.77 11.58
CA THR A 694 0.78 25.83 13.05
C THR A 694 -0.55 26.34 13.60
N SER A 695 -1.25 27.19 12.84
CA SER A 695 -2.68 27.46 12.96
C SER A 695 -3.29 27.63 11.56
N VAL A 696 -4.52 27.17 11.33
CA VAL A 696 -5.25 27.50 10.10
C VAL A 696 -6.64 28.01 10.45
N GLU A 697 -7.05 29.05 9.76
CA GLU A 697 -8.37 29.64 9.83
C GLU A 697 -8.93 29.61 8.41
N SER A 698 -9.99 28.85 8.21
CA SER A 698 -10.65 28.65 6.92
C SER A 698 -12.03 29.27 6.99
N THR A 699 -12.31 30.17 6.06
CA THR A 699 -13.60 30.84 5.96
C THR A 699 -14.14 30.66 4.55
N LEU A 700 -15.36 30.17 4.44
CA LEU A 700 -16.14 30.16 3.21
C LEU A 700 -16.82 31.52 3.05
N TYR A 701 -16.77 32.05 1.84
CA TYR A 701 -17.38 33.32 1.45
C TYR A 701 -18.21 33.14 0.18
N GLU A 702 -19.14 34.06 0.00
CA GLU A 702 -19.85 34.40 -1.24
C GLU A 702 -19.20 35.72 -1.77
N GLU A 703 -19.08 35.93 -3.09
CA GLU A 703 -18.68 37.23 -3.68
C GLU A 703 -19.88 37.84 -4.41
N ASP A 704 -20.60 38.72 -3.71
CA ASP A 704 -21.78 39.46 -4.20
C ASP A 704 -21.56 40.05 -5.61
N GLY A 705 -22.39 39.65 -6.58
CA GLY A 705 -22.16 39.88 -8.00
C GLY A 705 -22.06 41.34 -8.47
N ASP A 706 -20.96 41.67 -9.17
CA ASP A 706 -20.73 42.83 -10.07
C ASP A 706 -20.84 44.26 -9.48
N GLY A 707 -21.55 44.46 -8.37
CA GLY A 707 -21.61 45.72 -7.65
C GLY A 707 -22.38 46.83 -8.37
N THR A 708 -23.43 46.49 -9.16
CA THR A 708 -24.39 47.53 -9.56
C THR A 708 -25.10 48.04 -8.30
N PRO A 709 -25.03 49.35 -7.97
CA PRO A 709 -25.69 49.83 -6.76
C PRO A 709 -27.20 49.82 -7.00
N ASP A 710 -27.90 48.85 -6.38
CA ASP A 710 -29.37 48.77 -6.44
C ASP A 710 -29.94 50.16 -6.14
N TYR A 711 -30.79 50.62 -7.06
CA TYR A 711 -30.88 52.04 -7.41
C TYR A 711 -31.81 52.82 -6.47
N GLY A 712 -31.70 52.51 -5.17
CA GLY A 712 -32.51 52.97 -4.06
C GLY A 712 -31.82 52.97 -2.69
N ASP A 713 -30.82 52.13 -2.42
CA ASP A 713 -30.18 52.05 -1.09
C ASP A 713 -28.71 52.56 -1.07
N PRO A 714 -28.42 53.69 -0.40
CA PRO A 714 -27.07 54.25 -0.29
C PRO A 714 -26.27 53.73 0.92
N ASP A 715 -26.84 52.87 1.77
CA ASP A 715 -26.16 52.24 2.91
C ASP A 715 -25.81 50.76 2.63
N ALA A 716 -26.20 50.20 1.47
CA ALA A 716 -25.72 48.92 0.96
C ALA A 716 -24.20 49.02 0.65
N GLY A 717 -23.40 48.29 1.43
CA GLY A 717 -21.95 48.28 1.32
C GLY A 717 -21.45 46.95 0.79
N ASP A 718 -20.86 47.00 -0.40
CA ASP A 718 -19.90 46.07 -1.01
C ASP A 718 -19.06 45.28 0.04
N THR A 719 -19.54 44.11 0.49
CA THR A 719 -18.89 43.26 1.50
C THR A 719 -19.24 41.77 1.36
N ASP A 720 -18.27 40.97 0.92
CA ASP A 720 -18.34 39.51 0.78
C ASP A 720 -18.93 38.81 2.03
N GLU A 721 -20.12 38.19 1.91
CA GLU A 721 -20.80 37.53 3.05
C GLU A 721 -20.04 36.27 3.52
N ASN A 722 -19.95 36.12 4.84
CA ASN A 722 -19.20 35.06 5.51
C ASN A 722 -20.11 33.87 5.84
N LEU A 723 -20.32 33.02 4.83
CA LEU A 723 -21.10 31.79 4.91
C LEU A 723 -20.71 30.85 6.05
N GLY A 724 -19.43 30.86 6.46
CA GLY A 724 -19.01 30.09 7.63
C GLY A 724 -17.52 30.13 7.89
N SER A 725 -17.14 30.22 9.17
CA SER A 725 -15.75 30.26 9.62
C SER A 725 -15.41 29.12 10.58
N LEU A 726 -14.37 28.38 10.22
CA LEU A 726 -13.77 27.30 10.99
C LEU A 726 -12.33 27.68 11.37
N ARG A 727 -12.04 27.71 12.67
CA ARG A 727 -10.70 28.04 13.18
C ARG A 727 -10.09 26.83 13.90
N ILE A 728 -8.98 26.34 13.36
CA ILE A 728 -8.23 25.18 13.88
C ILE A 728 -6.95 25.67 14.57
N GLU A 729 -7.04 25.84 15.89
CA GLU A 729 -5.90 26.25 16.73
C GLU A 729 -5.26 25.08 17.47
N SER A 730 -3.92 25.11 17.61
CA SER A 730 -3.24 24.23 18.57
C SER A 730 -3.40 24.79 20.00
N SER A 731 -4.31 24.21 20.80
CA SER A 731 -4.40 24.53 22.23
C SER A 731 -3.09 24.16 22.96
N PRO A 732 -2.36 25.12 23.56
CA PRO A 732 -1.02 24.88 24.11
C PRO A 732 -1.04 24.38 25.57
N HIS A 733 -2.14 23.79 26.05
CA HIS A 733 -2.43 23.67 27.49
C HIS A 733 -2.71 22.27 28.07
N ASP A 734 -2.76 21.20 27.27
CA ASP A 734 -2.59 19.83 27.81
C ASP A 734 -1.82 18.92 26.83
N PRO A 735 -0.56 18.51 27.15
CA PRO A 735 0.21 17.58 26.33
C PRO A 735 -0.26 16.12 26.40
N ASN A 736 -1.39 15.85 27.08
CA ASN A 736 -2.07 14.55 27.15
C ASN A 736 -3.47 14.57 26.52
N SER A 737 -3.96 15.72 26.04
CA SER A 737 -5.17 15.78 25.21
C SER A 737 -4.77 15.91 23.75
N ASP A 738 -4.87 14.81 22.99
CA ASP A 738 -4.79 14.85 21.52
C ASP A 738 -6.06 15.45 20.87
N ALA A 739 -6.83 16.23 21.64
CA ALA A 739 -8.10 16.83 21.24
C ALA A 739 -7.88 18.16 20.50
N LEU A 740 -8.29 18.20 19.24
CA LEU A 740 -8.46 19.44 18.50
C LEU A 740 -9.59 20.26 19.13
N SER A 741 -9.31 21.52 19.49
CA SER A 741 -10.32 22.46 19.96
C SER A 741 -10.94 23.17 18.77
N TYR A 742 -11.93 22.53 18.15
CA TYR A 742 -12.77 23.18 17.14
C TYR A 742 -13.54 24.33 17.76
N LYS A 743 -13.54 25.47 17.05
CA LYS A 743 -14.48 26.55 17.31
C LYS A 743 -15.07 27.00 15.98
N THR A 744 -16.22 26.45 15.64
CA THR A 744 -17.15 27.06 14.69
C THR A 744 -17.70 28.35 15.32
N THR A 745 -17.94 29.34 14.47
CA THR A 745 -18.84 30.46 14.78
C THR A 745 -20.15 30.24 14.02
N ASP A 746 -21.26 30.71 14.59
CA ASP A 746 -22.57 30.07 14.40
C ASP A 746 -23.09 30.09 12.94
N PHE A 747 -23.39 28.91 12.37
CA PHE A 747 -24.26 28.75 11.19
C PHE A 747 -25.71 29.05 11.62
N ASP A 748 -26.04 30.32 11.84
CA ASP A 748 -27.32 30.73 12.45
C ASP A 748 -28.19 31.54 11.48
N ARG A 749 -28.44 30.97 10.29
CA ARG A 749 -29.61 31.22 9.42
C ARG A 749 -29.80 30.12 8.38
N ASP A 750 -31.07 29.74 8.24
CA ASP A 750 -31.65 28.71 7.38
C ASP A 750 -31.31 27.22 7.72
N PRO A 751 -32.33 26.37 7.98
CA PRO A 751 -32.13 24.93 8.20
C PRO A 751 -32.01 24.09 6.93
N ASP A 752 -32.34 24.64 5.76
CA ASP A 752 -32.37 23.92 4.48
C ASP A 752 -31.10 24.18 3.63
N ALA A 753 -30.40 25.30 3.87
CA ALA A 753 -29.06 25.58 3.31
C ALA A 753 -27.96 24.71 3.95
N LEU A 754 -27.19 23.97 3.14
CA LEU A 754 -26.45 22.79 3.61
C LEU A 754 -24.99 22.70 3.14
N TYR A 755 -24.26 23.81 3.25
CA TYR A 755 -22.80 23.88 3.04
C TYR A 755 -22.04 22.87 3.92
N ARG A 756 -21.19 22.00 3.32
CA ARG A 756 -20.36 21.02 4.04
C ARG A 756 -18.89 21.07 3.63
N MET A 757 -18.01 21.24 4.63
CA MET A 757 -16.56 21.35 4.43
C MET A 757 -15.83 20.17 5.07
N GLY A 758 -15.50 19.13 4.30
CA GLY A 758 -14.77 17.95 4.77
C GLY A 758 -13.25 18.14 4.75
N TYR A 759 -12.57 17.91 5.88
CA TYR A 759 -11.12 18.09 5.99
C TYR A 759 -10.48 17.07 6.94
N ARG A 760 -9.25 16.63 6.63
CA ARG A 760 -8.52 15.65 7.44
C ARG A 760 -7.25 16.29 7.99
N VAL A 761 -7.23 16.53 9.30
CA VAL A 761 -6.08 17.12 10.00
C VAL A 761 -5.16 15.99 10.45
N TYR A 762 -4.03 15.84 9.77
CA TYR A 762 -3.00 14.90 10.19
C TYR A 762 -2.14 15.50 11.28
N LEU A 763 -2.29 15.01 12.52
CA LEU A 763 -1.24 15.14 13.51
C LEU A 763 -0.13 14.14 13.15
N PRO A 764 1.16 14.51 13.18
CA PRO A 764 2.25 13.57 12.92
C PRO A 764 2.31 12.42 13.96
N GLY A 765 1.53 11.35 13.75
CA GLY A 765 1.37 10.22 14.67
C GLY A 765 -0.05 9.99 15.21
N ALA A 766 -1.05 10.77 14.80
CA ALA A 766 -2.47 10.50 15.07
C ALA A 766 -3.36 11.09 13.97
N GLU A 767 -4.38 10.33 13.54
CA GLU A 767 -5.28 10.72 12.45
C GLU A 767 -6.59 11.25 13.02
N TYR A 768 -7.04 12.41 12.52
CA TYR A 768 -8.31 13.03 12.89
C TYR A 768 -9.06 13.46 11.63
N SER A 769 -10.22 12.83 11.40
CA SER A 769 -11.24 13.31 10.47
C SER A 769 -12.22 14.24 11.19
N GLY A 770 -12.64 15.30 10.50
CA GLY A 770 -13.81 16.09 10.85
C GLY A 770 -14.76 16.15 9.64
N GLU A 771 -16.05 16.18 9.94
CA GLU A 771 -17.13 16.60 9.04
C GLU A 771 -17.64 17.98 9.49
#